data_AF-A0A847XTE9-F1
#
_entry.id   AF-A0A847XTE9-F1
#
_cell.length_a   1.000
_cell.length_b   1.000
_cell.length_c   1.000
_cell.angle_alpha   90.00
_cell.angle_beta   90.00
_cell.angle_gamma   90.00
#
_symmetry.space_group_name_H-M   'P 1'
#
loop_
_entity.id
_entity.type
_entity.pdbx_description
1 polymer ?
#
loop_
_entity_poly.entity_id
_entity_poly.type
_entity_poly.pdbx_seq_one_letter_code
_entity_poly.pdbx_strand_id
1 'polypeptide(L)'
;IPGGDPLISLFVVREGEAGKSFVLGSGESESIDSLLIGFNSGSPADIQITFESGDFLMSSPVYKLGKMSMMTQKAETAEPGEKISLQEMQVISVGDFRIVTRKMLPEGIVTAAPVSVEEFVTGNNALVFEIRSGMESAQLVLWDKLSEEVSSASVSLNDLKFDITYGAEIVYLPFSLKLNDFILERYPGSDSPSGYRSEVTLIDKDENSEKPYSIFMNNILKYKGYRLYQSSFDKDEKGTILSVNRDRAGIFVTYSGYAMLFIFIILSLLNRNSLFHTIRPGNWTSGLRKTAVVLSFFLFISGSAYASANSFVPDRKAAEKFGEVLVQDQKGRTKPLHTLSNDIVRKVTGKNSYESLSPMQVFLGLYFDFENWKDVPLIKVANKSLRQQLGIRGEKASFSDLVDLEQGRYLLSDKISGIYSKPPGQRNKTEKEMLKLDERVNIVFMVMQGSFMKIFPLKDGSLSWGPAQEALKSAGSEEDSVYLEEIIQILPKALEDTETETIANLVGSLRQYQDRFSGYTLPGKSKIKAEVFYNKAAIFERLFPFYATAGVLLVIILIINVIRGSLKTSHIVRGLKVLLFSAFLLHTAALALRWYIADHSPLSNGYESLIFISWVTMLAGFIFSRKSPFTLSATAVLSGLTLLVAHLSFMDPEITNLVPVLQSYWLTLHVSIITGSYGFLGLGFILGLLTMILLSFLNGKNKERISDTIDELTIINYRSLTLGLYLLTIGTFLGAIWANESWGRYWGWDPKETWSLITIIVYSFVIHSRLIPGMKDIYTFNLLALFSFSSVLMTYFGVNFYLTGLHSYASGDPVPIPGFVYFSVFILITLSVTAYFKYNAVSKAK
;
A
#
# COMPACT_ATOMS: atom_id res chain seq x y z
N ILE A 1 35.05 12.72 33.01
CA ILE A 1 36.54 12.69 33.02
C ILE A 1 36.95 13.80 33.97
N PRO A 2 37.95 13.61 34.85
CA PRO A 2 38.34 14.67 35.79
C PRO A 2 38.75 15.93 35.05
N GLY A 3 38.29 17.10 35.50
CA GLY A 3 38.55 18.40 34.87
C GLY A 3 37.67 18.72 33.65
N GLY A 4 36.43 18.24 33.63
CA GLY A 4 35.39 18.71 32.69
C GLY A 4 34.29 19.50 33.42
N ASP A 5 33.57 20.36 32.70
CA ASP A 5 32.47 21.16 33.26
C ASP A 5 31.30 20.31 33.77
N PRO A 6 30.44 20.83 34.68
CA PRO A 6 29.23 20.13 35.08
C PRO A 6 28.28 20.02 33.88
N LEU A 7 27.59 18.87 33.78
CA LEU A 7 26.62 18.55 32.74
C LEU A 7 25.31 18.03 33.35
N ILE A 8 24.17 18.38 32.75
CA ILE A 8 22.86 17.82 33.09
C ILE A 8 22.14 17.31 31.85
N SER A 9 21.60 16.08 31.92
CA SER A 9 20.77 15.48 30.87
C SER A 9 19.31 15.51 31.26
N LEU A 10 18.49 16.07 30.37
CA LEU A 10 17.06 16.30 30.56
C LEU A 10 16.25 15.56 29.49
N PHE A 11 15.03 15.19 29.86
CA PHE A 11 14.00 14.72 28.93
C PHE A 11 12.70 15.45 29.22
N VAL A 12 12.17 16.15 28.22
CA VAL A 12 11.00 17.03 28.37
C VAL A 12 9.88 16.49 27.49
N VAL A 13 8.71 16.29 28.11
CA VAL A 13 7.46 15.90 27.46
C VAL A 13 6.43 17.00 27.70
N ARG A 14 5.70 17.40 26.67
CA ARG A 14 4.46 18.17 26.82
C ARG A 14 3.28 17.22 26.65
N GLU A 15 2.19 17.42 27.40
CA GLU A 15 1.05 16.52 27.34
C GLU A 15 0.43 16.47 25.92
N GLY A 16 0.34 15.25 25.37
CA GLY A 16 -0.08 15.01 23.98
C GLY A 16 1.04 14.95 22.94
N GLU A 17 2.27 15.34 23.28
CA GLU A 17 3.40 15.44 22.33
C GLU A 17 4.53 14.43 22.60
N ALA A 18 5.42 14.25 21.61
CA ALA A 18 6.57 13.35 21.71
C ALA A 18 7.75 14.02 22.44
N GLY A 19 8.27 13.35 23.48
CA GLY A 19 9.32 13.92 24.33
C GLY A 19 10.69 14.06 23.67
N LYS A 20 11.38 15.16 23.97
CA LYS A 20 12.73 15.49 23.47
C LYS A 20 13.78 15.23 24.55
N SER A 21 14.93 14.66 24.17
CA SER A 21 16.06 14.37 25.08
C SER A 21 17.26 15.24 24.70
N PHE A 22 17.93 15.86 25.67
CA PHE A 22 19.10 16.71 25.43
C PHE A 22 20.06 16.72 26.63
N VAL A 23 21.18 17.43 26.49
CA VAL A 23 22.20 17.65 27.52
C VAL A 23 22.58 19.12 27.49
N LEU A 24 22.72 19.74 28.66
CA LEU A 24 23.25 21.10 28.82
C LEU A 24 24.57 21.06 29.59
N GLY A 25 25.56 21.80 29.10
CA GLY A 25 26.74 22.24 29.83
C GLY A 25 26.57 23.61 30.47
N SER A 26 27.50 23.96 31.36
CA SER A 26 27.47 25.23 32.10
C SER A 26 27.62 26.44 31.16
N GLY A 27 26.57 27.26 31.07
CA GLY A 27 26.48 28.42 30.19
C GLY A 27 25.45 28.27 29.07
N GLU A 28 24.99 27.04 28.78
CA GLU A 28 24.11 26.74 27.66
C GLU A 28 22.62 26.93 28.00
N SER A 29 21.78 27.08 26.97
CA SER A 29 20.33 27.07 27.10
C SER A 29 19.66 26.47 25.86
N GLU A 30 18.68 25.60 26.08
CA GLU A 30 17.89 24.94 25.04
C GLU A 30 16.44 25.47 25.07
N SER A 31 15.83 25.68 23.91
CA SER A 31 14.43 26.10 23.78
C SER A 31 13.55 24.94 23.31
N ILE A 32 12.54 24.59 24.10
CA ILE A 32 11.57 23.54 23.76
C ILE A 32 10.19 24.16 23.56
N ASP A 33 9.88 24.38 22.29
CA ASP A 33 8.59 24.88 21.76
C ASP A 33 8.24 26.30 22.20
N SER A 34 7.94 26.51 23.49
CA SER A 34 7.75 27.82 24.11
C SER A 34 8.35 27.93 25.52
N LEU A 35 9.26 27.02 25.89
CA LEU A 35 9.86 26.92 27.22
C LEU A 35 11.39 26.97 27.10
N LEU A 36 12.00 28.06 27.56
CA LEU A 36 13.46 28.24 27.55
C LEU A 36 14.08 27.69 28.85
N ILE A 37 15.01 26.73 28.72
CA ILE A 37 15.70 26.08 29.83
C ILE A 37 17.19 26.41 29.77
N GLY A 38 17.69 27.18 30.74
CA GLY A 38 19.10 27.56 30.84
C GLY A 38 19.82 26.91 32.01
N PHE A 39 21.09 26.53 31.83
CA PHE A 39 21.94 26.00 32.90
C PHE A 39 23.16 26.91 33.09
N ASN A 40 23.26 27.58 34.25
CA ASN A 40 24.27 28.61 34.55
C ASN A 40 24.38 29.76 33.51
N SER A 41 23.43 29.92 32.58
CA SER A 41 23.56 30.74 31.36
C SER A 41 23.52 32.26 31.56
N GLY A 42 23.42 32.75 32.80
CA GLY A 42 23.41 34.18 33.16
C GLY A 42 22.23 35.00 32.60
N SER A 43 21.36 34.37 31.81
CA SER A 43 20.34 35.01 30.97
C SER A 43 18.93 34.72 31.50
N PRO A 44 17.92 35.56 31.22
CA PRO A 44 16.54 35.26 31.54
C PRO A 44 16.07 33.99 30.83
N ALA A 45 15.53 33.04 31.57
CA ALA A 45 14.99 31.78 31.07
C ALA A 45 13.76 31.39 31.92
N ASP A 46 12.80 30.69 31.32
CA ASP A 46 11.59 30.23 31.99
C ASP A 46 11.91 29.19 33.07
N ILE A 47 13.00 28.44 32.88
CA ILE A 47 13.60 27.57 33.89
C ILE A 47 15.09 27.86 33.94
N GLN A 48 15.58 28.19 35.14
CA GLN A 48 17.00 28.30 35.43
C GLN A 48 17.46 27.11 36.27
N ILE A 49 18.48 26.43 35.80
CA ILE A 49 19.23 25.41 36.53
C ILE A 49 20.56 26.05 36.97
N THR A 50 20.95 25.80 38.21
CA THR A 50 22.22 26.27 38.80
C THR A 50 22.95 25.10 39.44
N PHE A 51 24.29 25.11 39.40
CA PHE A 51 25.13 24.15 40.12
C PHE A 51 25.89 24.89 41.22
N GLU A 52 25.47 24.68 42.47
CA GLU A 52 25.93 25.45 43.64
C GLU A 52 26.29 24.50 44.78
N SER A 53 27.46 24.70 45.39
CA SER A 53 27.95 23.90 46.54
C SER A 53 28.04 22.37 46.34
N GLY A 54 27.91 21.88 45.11
CA GLY A 54 27.91 20.45 44.76
C GLY A 54 26.52 19.89 44.41
N ASP A 55 25.46 20.66 44.60
CA ASP A 55 24.08 20.30 44.27
C ASP A 55 23.60 20.97 42.97
N PHE A 56 22.76 20.26 42.22
CA PHE A 56 22.01 20.83 41.11
C PHE A 56 20.65 21.35 41.62
N LEU A 57 20.38 22.63 41.36
CA LEU A 57 19.18 23.34 41.81
C LEU A 57 18.41 23.86 40.60
N MET A 58 17.08 23.79 40.61
CA MET A 58 16.20 24.34 39.58
C MET A 58 15.22 25.35 40.19
N SER A 59 14.96 26.44 39.48
CA SER A 59 13.89 27.39 39.78
C SER A 59 13.22 27.87 38.48
N SER A 60 12.01 28.44 38.61
CA SER A 60 11.34 29.17 37.52
C SER A 60 10.85 30.52 38.06
N PRO A 61 11.09 31.64 37.38
CA PRO A 61 10.57 32.94 37.81
C PRO A 61 9.07 33.14 37.49
N VAL A 62 8.45 32.23 36.74
CA VAL A 62 7.06 32.35 36.24
C VAL A 62 6.17 31.18 36.69
N TYR A 63 6.70 29.96 36.69
CA TYR A 63 5.91 28.73 36.88
C TYR A 63 6.12 28.12 38.27
N LYS A 64 5.03 27.61 38.85
CA LYS A 64 5.10 26.75 40.04
C LYS A 64 5.68 25.39 39.67
N LEU A 65 6.63 24.89 40.46
CA LEU A 65 7.33 23.63 40.21
C LEU A 65 6.71 22.48 41.04
N GLY A 66 6.24 21.43 40.37
CA GLY A 66 5.68 20.24 41.01
C GLY A 66 6.59 19.01 40.87
N LYS A 67 7.39 18.73 41.90
CA LYS A 67 8.40 17.65 41.94
C LYS A 67 7.78 16.35 42.47
N MET A 68 7.97 15.24 41.76
CA MET A 68 7.51 13.92 42.14
C MET A 68 8.60 12.85 41.92
N SER A 69 8.87 12.09 42.98
CA SER A 69 9.79 10.95 42.92
C SER A 69 9.10 9.71 42.36
N MET A 70 9.58 9.20 41.22
CA MET A 70 9.10 7.93 40.62
C MET A 70 9.25 6.73 41.58
N MET A 71 10.26 6.75 42.45
CA MET A 71 10.61 5.65 43.36
C MET A 71 9.81 5.64 44.66
N THR A 72 9.32 6.80 45.12
CA THR A 72 8.69 6.95 46.45
C THR A 72 7.32 7.60 46.43
N GLN A 73 6.85 8.05 45.25
CA GLN A 73 5.58 8.77 45.04
C GLN A 73 5.38 10.04 45.90
N LYS A 74 6.42 10.47 46.63
CA LYS A 74 6.40 11.67 47.45
C LYS A 74 6.42 12.89 46.53
N ALA A 75 5.40 13.73 46.66
CA ALA A 75 5.28 15.00 45.97
C ALA A 75 5.80 16.16 46.85
N GLU A 76 6.43 17.14 46.21
CA GLU A 76 6.99 18.36 46.78
C GLU A 76 6.69 19.50 45.80
N THR A 77 6.28 20.67 46.28
CA THR A 77 5.94 21.80 45.41
C THR A 77 6.63 23.07 45.87
N ALA A 78 7.23 23.81 44.93
CA ALA A 78 7.89 25.08 45.19
C ALA A 78 7.24 26.19 44.34
N GLU A 79 7.13 27.38 44.94
CA GLU A 79 6.48 28.54 44.29
C GLU A 79 7.45 29.26 43.31
N PRO A 80 6.96 30.12 42.40
CA PRO A 80 7.83 30.86 41.48
C PRO A 80 8.94 31.63 42.21
N GLY A 81 10.19 31.45 41.76
CA GLY A 81 11.42 31.99 42.34
C GLY A 81 12.10 31.10 43.39
N GLU A 82 11.42 30.08 43.92
CA GLU A 82 11.99 29.14 44.90
C GLU A 82 12.86 28.06 44.22
N LYS A 83 13.98 27.69 44.85
CA LYS A 83 14.91 26.68 44.32
C LYS A 83 14.58 25.28 44.86
N ILE A 84 14.40 24.30 43.97
CA ILE A 84 14.32 22.88 44.32
C ILE A 84 15.62 22.15 43.99
N SER A 85 16.07 21.28 44.90
CA SER A 85 17.14 20.31 44.62
C SER A 85 16.66 19.24 43.62
N LEU A 86 17.45 19.04 42.56
CA LEU A 86 17.27 18.01 41.55
C LEU A 86 17.89 16.69 42.00
N GLN A 87 17.28 15.57 41.58
CA GLN A 87 17.88 14.24 41.66
C GLN A 87 17.56 13.45 40.38
N GLU A 88 18.39 12.46 40.04
CA GLU A 88 18.18 11.62 38.86
C GLU A 88 16.86 10.83 38.96
N MET A 89 16.22 10.61 37.80
CA MET A 89 14.95 9.89 37.64
C MET A 89 13.73 10.49 38.37
N GLN A 90 13.79 11.78 38.73
CA GLN A 90 12.63 12.54 39.23
C GLN A 90 11.88 13.24 38.10
N VAL A 91 10.55 13.36 38.26
CA VAL A 91 9.68 14.15 37.38
C VAL A 91 9.41 15.50 38.01
N ILE A 92 9.56 16.57 37.24
CA ILE A 92 9.25 17.94 37.62
C ILE A 92 8.20 18.47 36.66
N SER A 93 7.11 18.99 37.22
CA SER A 93 5.94 19.48 36.51
C SER A 93 6.01 21.00 36.41
N VAL A 94 5.89 21.54 35.21
CA VAL A 94 6.01 22.98 34.91
C VAL A 94 4.90 23.34 33.92
N GLY A 95 3.72 23.72 34.43
CA GLY A 95 2.50 23.79 33.61
C GLY A 95 2.21 22.45 32.94
N ASP A 96 2.00 22.48 31.62
CA ASP A 96 1.72 21.31 30.77
C ASP A 96 2.96 20.44 30.47
N PHE A 97 4.15 20.85 30.94
CA PHE A 97 5.41 20.14 30.71
C PHE A 97 5.78 19.23 31.89
N ARG A 98 6.28 18.04 31.55
CA ARG A 98 6.89 17.08 32.48
C ARG A 98 8.38 16.93 32.11
N ILE A 99 9.25 17.35 33.01
CA ILE A 99 10.70 17.36 32.86
C ILE A 99 11.28 16.22 33.70
N VAL A 100 12.11 15.38 33.11
CA VAL A 100 12.78 14.27 33.80
C VAL A 100 14.29 14.50 33.76
N THR A 101 14.89 14.67 34.93
CA THR A 101 16.35 14.73 35.07
C THR A 101 16.90 13.31 34.92
N ARG A 102 17.48 12.99 33.76
CA ARG A 102 17.95 11.63 33.46
C ARG A 102 19.32 11.33 34.06
N LYS A 103 20.22 12.32 34.05
CA LYS A 103 21.59 12.17 34.58
C LYS A 103 22.19 13.51 34.95
N MET A 104 22.99 13.55 36.01
CA MET A 104 23.72 14.74 36.46
C MET A 104 25.19 14.37 36.69
N LEU A 105 26.11 15.16 36.13
CA LEU A 105 27.55 14.94 36.26
C LEU A 105 28.21 16.23 36.76
N PRO A 106 28.74 16.26 38.00
CA PRO A 106 29.52 17.39 38.51
C PRO A 106 30.75 17.74 37.67
N GLU A 107 31.34 16.74 37.00
CA GLU A 107 32.42 16.91 36.02
C GLU A 107 32.21 15.98 34.82
N GLY A 108 32.09 16.54 33.62
CA GLY A 108 31.75 15.81 32.40
C GLY A 108 32.34 16.41 31.13
N ILE A 109 32.43 15.59 30.08
CA ILE A 109 32.77 16.04 28.72
C ILE A 109 31.83 15.27 27.78
N VAL A 110 31.13 15.98 26.91
CA VAL A 110 30.30 15.37 25.86
C VAL A 110 31.22 14.90 24.73
N THR A 111 31.19 13.61 24.41
CA THR A 111 31.95 13.03 23.29
C THR A 111 31.14 11.94 22.59
N ALA A 112 31.42 11.72 21.31
CA ALA A 112 30.76 10.69 20.52
C ALA A 112 31.36 9.31 20.82
N ALA A 113 30.49 8.34 21.14
CA ALA A 113 30.85 6.95 21.34
C ALA A 113 30.20 6.06 20.27
N PRO A 114 30.88 5.02 19.76
CA PRO A 114 30.25 4.04 18.88
C PRO A 114 29.24 3.20 19.67
N VAL A 115 28.03 3.06 19.13
CA VAL A 115 26.93 2.26 19.70
C VAL A 115 26.49 1.23 18.66
N SER A 116 25.90 0.12 19.09
CA SER A 116 25.41 -0.88 18.15
C SER A 116 24.22 -0.34 17.33
N VAL A 117 24.12 -0.78 16.07
CA VAL A 117 23.03 -0.39 15.14
C VAL A 117 21.65 -0.89 15.63
N GLU A 118 21.64 -1.77 16.63
CA GLU A 118 20.44 -2.42 17.18
C GLU A 118 19.86 -1.69 18.41
N GLU A 119 20.59 -0.72 18.98
CA GLU A 119 20.22 -0.01 20.23
C GLU A 119 19.71 1.42 20.04
N PHE A 120 19.78 1.98 18.82
CA PHE A 120 19.57 3.42 18.61
C PHE A 120 18.09 3.84 18.43
N VAL A 121 17.62 4.73 19.30
CA VAL A 121 16.29 5.35 19.23
C VAL A 121 16.32 6.90 19.37
N THR A 122 17.34 7.49 20.02
CA THR A 122 17.31 8.93 20.41
C THR A 122 18.67 9.67 20.37
N GLY A 123 19.63 9.28 19.53
CA GLY A 123 20.93 9.97 19.43
C GLY A 123 21.16 10.61 18.06
N ASN A 124 21.97 11.68 18.01
CA ASN A 124 22.41 12.31 16.77
C ASN A 124 23.67 11.60 16.22
N ASN A 125 23.89 11.65 14.90
CA ASN A 125 25.15 11.18 14.32
C ASN A 125 26.29 12.15 14.64
N ALA A 126 27.54 11.71 14.50
CA ALA A 126 28.71 12.58 14.62
C ALA A 126 29.84 12.16 13.68
N LEU A 127 30.57 13.15 13.17
CA LEU A 127 31.87 12.98 12.53
C LEU A 127 32.96 13.36 13.54
N VAL A 128 33.82 12.41 13.87
CA VAL A 128 34.90 12.59 14.84
C VAL A 128 36.22 12.77 14.09
N PHE A 129 36.83 13.95 14.24
CA PHE A 129 38.10 14.31 13.63
C PHE A 129 39.21 14.30 14.68
N GLU A 130 40.39 13.77 14.34
CA GLU A 130 41.61 13.99 15.12
C GLU A 130 42.48 15.01 14.38
N ILE A 131 42.63 16.19 14.96
CA ILE A 131 43.41 17.31 14.40
C ILE A 131 44.76 17.31 15.09
N ARG A 132 45.86 17.36 14.33
CA ARG A 132 47.23 17.35 14.85
C ARG A 132 48.01 18.56 14.36
N SER A 133 48.72 19.23 15.26
CA SER A 133 49.61 20.35 14.95
C SER A 133 50.91 20.17 15.75
N GLY A 134 52.03 19.97 15.03
CA GLY A 134 53.30 19.62 15.67
C GLY A 134 53.23 18.29 16.42
N MET A 135 53.45 18.32 17.73
CA MET A 135 53.34 17.16 18.64
C MET A 135 52.00 17.09 19.38
N GLU A 136 51.15 18.12 19.27
CA GLU A 136 49.86 18.15 19.95
C GLU A 136 48.73 17.61 19.06
N SER A 137 47.74 16.97 19.68
CA SER A 137 46.51 16.55 19.02
C SER A 137 45.28 16.94 19.83
N ALA A 138 44.21 17.27 19.12
CA ALA A 138 42.90 17.57 19.68
C ALA A 138 41.82 16.78 18.92
N GLN A 139 40.83 16.28 19.65
CA GLN A 139 39.67 15.63 19.06
C GLN A 139 38.56 16.67 18.86
N LEU A 140 38.02 16.76 17.64
CA LEU A 140 36.90 17.63 17.30
C LEU A 140 35.71 16.76 16.89
N VAL A 141 34.60 16.88 17.63
CA VAL A 141 33.34 16.16 17.34
C VAL A 141 32.39 17.13 16.65
N LEU A 142 32.12 16.87 15.37
CA LEU A 142 31.09 17.58 14.60
C LEU A 142 29.81 16.75 14.67
N TRP A 143 28.83 17.24 15.43
CA TRP A 143 27.50 16.61 15.52
C TRP A 143 26.69 16.93 14.27
N ASP A 144 26.05 15.91 13.70
CA ASP A 144 25.08 16.03 12.62
C ASP A 144 23.79 16.64 13.18
N LYS A 145 23.47 17.87 12.74
CA LYS A 145 22.24 18.57 13.15
C LYS A 145 20.96 17.96 12.55
N LEU A 146 21.05 17.07 11.56
CA LEU A 146 19.91 16.47 10.84
C LEU A 146 18.95 17.49 10.17
N SER A 147 19.36 18.75 10.05
CA SER A 147 18.59 19.87 9.50
C SER A 147 19.20 20.37 8.19
N GLU A 148 18.58 21.37 7.55
CA GLU A 148 19.16 22.04 6.37
C GLU A 148 20.35 22.96 6.71
N GLU A 149 20.70 23.13 7.99
CA GLU A 149 21.86 23.91 8.40
C GLU A 149 23.16 23.15 8.18
N VAL A 150 24.18 23.86 7.66
CA VAL A 150 25.55 23.36 7.65
C VAL A 150 26.03 23.21 9.10
N SER A 151 26.25 21.97 9.51
CA SER A 151 26.78 21.63 10.83
C SER A 151 28.26 22.06 10.89
N SER A 152 28.63 22.77 11.95
CA SER A 152 29.97 23.35 12.11
C SER A 152 30.57 23.00 13.46
N ALA A 153 31.90 22.87 13.50
CA ALA A 153 32.66 22.61 14.72
C ALA A 153 34.04 23.31 14.64
N SER A 154 34.52 23.82 15.77
CA SER A 154 35.77 24.59 15.86
C SER A 154 36.72 24.03 16.91
N VAL A 155 38.03 24.07 16.67
CA VAL A 155 39.06 23.85 17.71
C VAL A 155 40.26 24.77 17.49
N SER A 156 40.92 25.18 18.57
CA SER A 156 42.18 25.93 18.53
C SER A 156 43.34 25.06 19.01
N LEU A 157 44.48 25.08 18.32
CA LEU A 157 45.65 24.25 18.60
C LEU A 157 46.93 24.96 18.11
N ASN A 158 47.89 25.25 19.00
CA ASN A 158 49.10 26.05 18.71
C ASN A 158 48.80 27.35 17.94
N ASP A 159 48.00 28.24 18.53
CA ASP A 159 47.53 29.53 17.98
C ASP A 159 46.76 29.48 16.64
N LEU A 160 46.58 28.29 16.05
CA LEU A 160 45.77 28.08 14.85
C LEU A 160 44.34 27.68 15.23
N LYS A 161 43.34 28.35 14.65
CA LYS A 161 41.93 27.96 14.72
C LYS A 161 41.55 27.15 13.48
N PHE A 162 41.00 25.96 13.72
CA PHE A 162 40.45 25.06 12.71
C PHE A 162 38.94 25.09 12.79
N ASP A 163 38.29 25.36 11.66
CA ASP A 163 36.84 25.33 11.49
C ASP A 163 36.48 24.25 10.46
N ILE A 164 35.67 23.26 10.86
CA ILE A 164 35.18 22.20 9.99
C ILE A 164 33.68 22.35 9.81
N THR A 165 33.21 22.19 8.57
CA THR A 165 31.79 22.25 8.19
C THR A 165 31.37 21.00 7.42
N TYR A 166 30.12 20.57 7.63
CA TYR A 166 29.50 19.43 6.95
C TYR A 166 28.00 19.70 6.73
N GLY A 167 27.52 19.49 5.50
CA GLY A 167 26.14 19.78 5.10
C GLY A 167 26.00 19.85 3.57
N ALA A 168 24.83 20.29 3.11
CA ALA A 168 24.58 20.52 1.68
C ALA A 168 25.23 21.81 1.17
N GLU A 169 25.59 21.85 -0.12
CA GLU A 169 26.06 23.07 -0.78
C GLU A 169 24.87 24.02 -1.05
N ILE A 170 24.95 25.26 -0.57
CA ILE A 170 23.88 26.25 -0.71
C ILE A 170 23.91 26.87 -2.12
N VAL A 171 23.03 26.40 -3.00
CA VAL A 171 22.88 26.90 -4.37
C VAL A 171 21.79 27.97 -4.45
N TYR A 172 22.21 29.24 -4.56
CA TYR A 172 21.30 30.37 -4.70
C TYR A 172 20.54 30.35 -6.05
N LEU A 173 19.22 30.57 -5.98
CA LEU A 173 18.35 30.68 -7.15
C LEU A 173 18.39 32.11 -7.75
N PRO A 174 18.26 32.27 -9.09
CA PRO A 174 18.25 33.57 -9.75
C PRO A 174 16.88 34.29 -9.66
N PHE A 175 16.04 33.89 -8.72
CA PHE A 175 14.73 34.46 -8.39
C PHE A 175 14.39 34.05 -6.96
N SER A 176 13.53 34.81 -6.29
CA SER A 176 12.97 34.44 -4.99
C SER A 176 11.50 34.07 -5.10
N LEU A 177 11.00 33.32 -4.12
CA LEU A 177 9.60 32.98 -3.97
C LEU A 177 9.10 33.47 -2.62
N LYS A 178 7.92 34.09 -2.62
CA LYS A 178 7.17 34.44 -1.41
C LYS A 178 5.95 33.52 -1.33
N LEU A 179 5.77 32.80 -0.23
CA LEU A 179 4.48 32.18 0.10
C LEU A 179 3.49 33.29 0.50
N ASN A 180 2.32 33.32 -0.14
CA ASN A 180 1.24 34.24 0.21
C ASN A 180 0.18 33.53 1.06
N ASP A 181 -0.15 32.28 0.71
CA ASP A 181 -1.15 31.46 1.41
C ASP A 181 -0.87 29.96 1.21
N PHE A 182 -1.34 29.13 2.15
CA PHE A 182 -1.25 27.68 2.12
C PHE A 182 -2.61 27.05 2.40
N ILE A 183 -3.06 26.18 1.49
CA ILE A 183 -4.42 25.63 1.48
C ILE A 183 -4.34 24.11 1.47
N LEU A 184 -4.76 23.47 2.58
CA LEU A 184 -4.90 22.02 2.70
C LEU A 184 -6.36 21.61 2.54
N GLU A 185 -6.69 21.01 1.39
CA GLU A 185 -8.03 20.52 1.08
C GLU A 185 -8.15 19.08 1.62
N ARG A 186 -9.21 18.81 2.41
CA ARG A 186 -9.46 17.53 3.09
C ARG A 186 -10.68 16.80 2.51
N TYR A 187 -10.77 15.49 2.68
CA TYR A 187 -12.01 14.75 2.41
C TYR A 187 -13.06 15.06 3.49
N PRO A 188 -14.35 15.24 3.14
CA PRO A 188 -15.41 15.53 4.12
C PRO A 188 -15.41 14.54 5.29
N GLY A 189 -15.26 15.05 6.51
CA GLY A 189 -15.23 14.26 7.74
C GLY A 189 -13.97 13.42 7.97
N SER A 190 -12.82 13.81 7.41
CA SER A 190 -11.53 13.13 7.62
C SER A 190 -10.35 14.08 7.50
N ASP A 191 -9.30 13.86 8.28
CA ASP A 191 -8.00 14.52 8.12
C ASP A 191 -7.22 14.05 6.87
N SER A 192 -7.77 13.08 6.12
CA SER A 192 -7.18 12.61 4.87
C SER A 192 -7.16 13.74 3.83
N PRO A 193 -5.99 14.18 3.33
CA PRO A 193 -5.92 15.26 2.35
C PRO A 193 -6.48 14.82 0.99
N SER A 194 -7.40 15.62 0.45
CA SER A 194 -7.97 15.50 -0.90
C SER A 194 -7.23 16.37 -1.93
N GLY A 195 -6.53 17.40 -1.46
CA GLY A 195 -5.64 18.26 -2.26
C GLY A 195 -4.75 19.13 -1.36
N TYR A 196 -3.68 19.72 -1.91
CA TYR A 196 -2.93 20.77 -1.24
C TYR A 196 -2.33 21.74 -2.24
N ARG A 197 -2.28 23.02 -1.86
CA ARG A 197 -1.97 24.14 -2.75
C ARG A 197 -1.24 25.24 -2.01
N SER A 198 -0.17 25.75 -2.62
CA SER A 198 0.65 26.86 -2.15
C SER A 198 0.49 28.02 -3.13
N GLU A 199 -0.10 29.12 -2.69
CA GLU A 199 -0.20 30.34 -3.50
C GLU A 199 1.07 31.17 -3.30
N VAL A 200 1.90 31.29 -4.33
CA VAL A 200 3.23 31.93 -4.25
C VAL A 200 3.36 33.10 -5.22
N THR A 201 4.18 34.10 -4.87
CA THR A 201 4.66 35.11 -5.83
C THR A 201 6.08 34.77 -6.23
N LEU A 202 6.30 34.51 -7.52
CA LEU A 202 7.61 34.49 -8.15
C LEU A 202 8.10 35.94 -8.27
N ILE A 203 9.29 36.23 -7.75
CA ILE A 203 9.92 37.55 -7.77
C ILE A 203 11.29 37.43 -8.43
N ASP A 204 11.41 37.93 -9.66
CA ASP A 204 12.67 38.01 -10.39
C ASP A 204 13.11 39.47 -10.51
N LYS A 205 14.21 39.82 -9.82
CA LYS A 205 14.70 41.20 -9.74
C LYS A 205 15.46 41.63 -11.00
N ASP A 206 16.07 40.68 -11.71
CA ASP A 206 16.86 40.96 -12.92
C ASP A 206 15.94 41.23 -14.14
N GLU A 207 14.81 40.54 -14.22
CA GLU A 207 13.75 40.77 -15.22
C GLU A 207 12.66 41.74 -14.75
N ASN A 208 12.78 42.31 -13.53
CA ASN A 208 11.78 43.16 -12.87
C ASN A 208 10.36 42.58 -12.96
N SER A 209 10.23 41.29 -12.66
CA SER A 209 9.06 40.46 -12.96
C SER A 209 8.52 39.81 -11.68
N GLU A 210 7.43 40.37 -11.15
CA GLU A 210 6.61 39.70 -10.12
C GLU A 210 5.39 39.03 -10.76
N LYS A 211 5.15 37.75 -10.42
CA LYS A 211 4.05 36.95 -10.97
C LYS A 211 3.44 36.02 -9.90
N PRO A 212 2.13 36.08 -9.63
CA PRO A 212 1.47 35.10 -8.77
C PRO A 212 1.39 33.74 -9.49
N TYR A 213 1.47 32.65 -8.72
CA TYR A 213 1.42 31.29 -9.23
C TYR A 213 0.92 30.31 -8.16
N SER A 214 0.00 29.41 -8.52
CA SER A 214 -0.52 28.38 -7.63
C SER A 214 0.24 27.07 -7.84
N ILE A 215 1.10 26.66 -6.91
CA ILE A 215 1.76 25.34 -6.93
C ILE A 215 0.84 24.35 -6.22
N PHE A 216 0.50 23.25 -6.87
CA PHE A 216 -0.29 22.17 -6.24
C PHE A 216 0.03 20.82 -6.89
N MET A 217 -0.57 19.75 -6.38
CA MET A 217 -0.32 18.40 -6.90
C MET A 217 -0.70 18.30 -8.40
N ASN A 218 0.22 17.79 -9.23
CA ASN A 218 0.15 17.80 -10.70
C ASN A 218 0.22 19.19 -11.38
N ASN A 219 0.47 20.29 -10.64
CA ASN A 219 0.71 21.61 -11.22
C ASN A 219 1.94 22.30 -10.60
N ILE A 220 3.07 22.20 -11.31
CA ILE A 220 4.39 22.61 -10.82
C ILE A 220 4.87 23.90 -11.50
N LEU A 221 5.50 24.77 -10.70
CA LEU A 221 6.11 26.01 -11.19
C LEU A 221 7.31 25.69 -12.09
N LYS A 222 7.33 26.28 -13.30
CA LYS A 222 8.37 26.08 -14.32
C LYS A 222 8.94 27.44 -14.74
N TYR A 223 10.15 27.79 -14.30
CA TYR A 223 10.73 29.11 -14.59
C TYR A 223 12.26 29.07 -14.74
N LYS A 224 12.81 29.80 -15.73
CA LYS A 224 14.24 29.81 -16.12
C LYS A 224 14.91 28.43 -16.29
N GLY A 225 14.15 27.34 -16.40
CA GLY A 225 14.64 25.95 -16.47
C GLY A 225 14.71 25.22 -15.12
N TYR A 226 14.32 25.89 -14.03
CA TYR A 226 13.99 25.28 -12.76
C TYR A 226 12.54 24.78 -12.77
N ARG A 227 12.28 23.77 -11.94
CA ARG A 227 10.98 23.17 -11.68
C ARG A 227 10.82 23.05 -10.16
N LEU A 228 9.74 23.61 -9.62
CA LEU A 228 9.42 23.51 -8.19
C LEU A 228 8.07 22.82 -8.03
N TYR A 229 8.06 21.76 -7.23
CA TYR A 229 6.86 21.00 -6.89
C TYR A 229 6.76 20.86 -5.37
N GLN A 230 5.54 20.82 -4.86
CA GLN A 230 5.29 20.66 -3.44
C GLN A 230 5.51 19.20 -3.05
N SER A 231 6.60 18.92 -2.33
CA SER A 231 6.98 17.59 -1.86
C SER A 231 6.45 17.27 -0.47
N SER A 232 6.27 18.28 0.38
CA SER A 232 5.67 18.18 1.70
C SER A 232 5.10 19.55 2.12
N PHE A 233 4.58 19.63 3.33
CA PHE A 233 4.18 20.86 4.02
C PHE A 233 4.55 20.74 5.50
N ASP A 234 4.50 21.87 6.21
CA ASP A 234 4.87 21.93 7.62
C ASP A 234 3.75 21.41 8.53
N LYS A 235 4.12 20.84 9.69
CA LYS A 235 3.20 20.18 10.62
C LYS A 235 2.17 21.12 11.26
N ASP A 236 2.38 22.42 11.18
CA ASP A 236 1.45 23.44 11.68
C ASP A 236 0.48 23.96 10.60
N GLU A 237 0.55 23.40 9.40
CA GLU A 237 -0.25 23.73 8.21
C GLU A 237 -0.08 25.18 7.70
N LYS A 238 1.03 25.87 8.02
CA LYS A 238 1.28 27.26 7.55
C LYS A 238 2.37 27.39 6.49
N GLY A 239 3.27 26.41 6.38
CA GLY A 239 4.40 26.44 5.45
C GLY A 239 4.43 25.27 4.47
N THR A 240 5.24 25.41 3.41
CA THR A 240 5.28 24.51 2.25
C THR A 240 6.70 24.13 1.90
N ILE A 241 6.94 22.83 1.68
CA ILE A 241 8.27 22.29 1.37
C ILE A 241 8.31 21.99 -0.13
N LEU A 242 8.95 22.88 -0.88
CA LEU A 242 9.10 22.80 -2.33
C LEU A 242 10.43 22.12 -2.69
N SER A 243 10.36 20.96 -3.34
CA SER A 243 11.53 20.31 -3.92
C SER A 243 11.85 20.92 -5.29
N VAL A 244 13.14 21.25 -5.49
CA VAL A 244 13.64 21.95 -6.67
C VAL A 244 14.39 21.00 -7.59
N ASN A 245 14.06 21.00 -8.88
CA ASN A 245 14.83 20.35 -9.94
C ASN A 245 15.25 21.36 -11.00
N ARG A 246 16.37 21.13 -11.70
CA ARG A 246 16.88 22.00 -12.78
C ARG A 246 17.40 21.16 -13.94
N ASP A 247 16.56 20.97 -14.95
CA ASP A 247 16.97 20.39 -16.24
C ASP A 247 16.39 21.20 -17.41
N ARG A 248 17.31 21.78 -18.21
CA ARG A 248 16.99 22.53 -19.44
C ARG A 248 17.06 21.67 -20.72
N ALA A 249 17.76 20.55 -20.72
CA ALA A 249 18.18 19.86 -21.95
C ALA A 249 17.84 18.37 -21.95
N GLY A 250 18.02 17.66 -20.83
CA GLY A 250 17.74 16.23 -20.69
C GLY A 250 16.27 15.92 -20.96
N ILE A 251 15.35 16.75 -20.47
CA ILE A 251 13.90 16.66 -20.77
C ILE A 251 13.65 16.69 -22.29
N PHE A 252 14.22 17.65 -23.02
CA PHE A 252 14.00 17.76 -24.47
C PHE A 252 14.57 16.56 -25.22
N VAL A 253 15.83 16.21 -24.96
CA VAL A 253 16.51 15.06 -25.60
C VAL A 253 15.75 13.76 -25.33
N THR A 254 15.34 13.56 -24.08
CA THR A 254 14.61 12.37 -23.63
C THR A 254 13.22 12.30 -24.25
N TYR A 255 12.45 13.39 -24.25
CA TYR A 255 11.10 13.42 -24.80
C TYR A 255 11.11 13.28 -26.33
N SER A 256 12.09 13.85 -27.03
CA SER A 256 12.30 13.59 -28.46
C SER A 256 12.61 12.11 -28.72
N GLY A 257 13.47 11.48 -27.90
CA GLY A 257 13.75 10.06 -27.97
C GLY A 257 12.50 9.18 -27.74
N TYR A 258 11.70 9.50 -26.71
CA TYR A 258 10.43 8.81 -26.43
C TYR A 258 9.43 8.96 -27.58
N ALA A 259 9.28 10.18 -28.13
CA ALA A 259 8.38 10.45 -29.25
C ALA A 259 8.80 9.67 -30.52
N MET A 260 10.09 9.67 -30.86
CA MET A 260 10.61 8.85 -31.98
C MET A 260 10.35 7.36 -31.75
N LEU A 261 10.62 6.84 -30.53
CA LEU A 261 10.41 5.45 -30.19
C LEU A 261 8.92 5.04 -30.26
N PHE A 262 8.00 5.89 -29.77
CA PHE A 262 6.56 5.67 -29.87
C PHE A 262 6.13 5.61 -31.35
N ILE A 263 6.61 6.54 -32.18
CA ILE A 263 6.33 6.55 -33.63
C ILE A 263 6.83 5.26 -34.27
N PHE A 264 8.07 4.80 -33.99
CA PHE A 264 8.59 3.56 -34.57
C PHE A 264 7.88 2.30 -34.05
N ILE A 265 7.42 2.26 -32.79
CA ILE A 265 6.59 1.17 -32.26
C ILE A 265 5.24 1.11 -33.00
N ILE A 266 4.56 2.25 -33.17
CA ILE A 266 3.28 2.34 -33.88
C ILE A 266 3.46 1.96 -35.37
N LEU A 267 4.50 2.47 -36.04
CA LEU A 267 4.83 2.11 -37.41
C LEU A 267 5.17 0.62 -37.55
N SER A 268 5.84 0.01 -36.57
CA SER A 268 6.08 -1.45 -36.53
C SER A 268 4.77 -2.25 -36.47
N LEU A 269 3.78 -1.78 -35.69
CA LEU A 269 2.45 -2.40 -35.59
C LEU A 269 1.54 -2.13 -36.80
N LEU A 270 1.72 -1.04 -37.54
CA LEU A 270 0.93 -0.72 -38.74
C LEU A 270 1.52 -1.29 -40.03
N ASN A 271 2.85 -1.41 -40.11
CA ASN A 271 3.54 -1.89 -41.31
C ASN A 271 3.28 -3.40 -41.53
N ARG A 272 2.56 -3.74 -42.60
CA ARG A 272 2.25 -5.13 -42.99
C ARG A 272 3.48 -5.98 -43.33
N ASN A 273 4.61 -5.34 -43.65
CA ASN A 273 5.89 -6.00 -43.92
C ASN A 273 6.75 -6.18 -42.66
N SER A 274 6.35 -5.62 -41.52
CA SER A 274 7.02 -5.82 -40.23
C SER A 274 7.13 -7.30 -39.88
N LEU A 275 8.17 -7.65 -39.12
CA LEU A 275 8.37 -9.02 -38.62
C LEU A 275 7.18 -9.53 -37.81
N PHE A 276 6.51 -8.65 -37.05
CA PHE A 276 5.29 -8.99 -36.30
C PHE A 276 4.20 -9.57 -37.21
N HIS A 277 4.06 -9.03 -38.42
CA HIS A 277 3.14 -9.53 -39.44
C HIS A 277 3.69 -10.71 -40.21
N THR A 278 4.94 -10.63 -40.69
CA THR A 278 5.53 -11.58 -41.64
C THR A 278 6.06 -12.87 -41.02
N ILE A 279 6.15 -12.99 -39.69
CA ILE A 279 6.65 -14.19 -39.00
C ILE A 279 5.78 -15.44 -39.28
N ARG A 280 6.47 -16.53 -39.68
CA ARG A 280 5.96 -17.82 -40.14
C ARG A 280 6.70 -18.99 -39.44
N PRO A 281 6.17 -20.22 -39.48
CA PRO A 281 6.90 -21.43 -39.09
C PRO A 281 8.22 -21.55 -39.88
N GLY A 282 9.26 -22.09 -39.25
CA GLY A 282 10.61 -22.18 -39.83
C GLY A 282 11.56 -21.01 -39.51
N ASN A 283 11.11 -19.96 -38.81
CA ASN A 283 12.00 -18.95 -38.22
C ASN A 283 12.84 -19.46 -37.04
N TRP A 284 12.51 -20.66 -36.54
CA TRP A 284 13.30 -21.46 -35.59
C TRP A 284 13.41 -22.88 -36.18
N THR A 285 14.39 -23.66 -35.74
CA THR A 285 14.65 -25.00 -36.27
C THR A 285 13.79 -26.09 -35.64
N SER A 286 12.88 -26.69 -36.43
CA SER A 286 12.14 -27.91 -36.08
C SER A 286 12.45 -29.07 -37.05
N GLY A 287 12.55 -30.29 -36.53
CA GLY A 287 12.96 -31.50 -37.27
C GLY A 287 12.01 -32.69 -37.08
N LEU A 288 10.72 -32.40 -36.85
CA LEU A 288 9.84 -33.30 -36.10
C LEU A 288 8.48 -33.55 -36.80
N ARG A 289 8.39 -34.61 -37.63
CA ARG A 289 7.10 -35.10 -38.19
C ARG A 289 6.87 -36.62 -38.07
N LYS A 290 5.59 -37.03 -38.12
CA LYS A 290 4.92 -38.36 -38.14
C LYS A 290 5.13 -39.33 -36.94
N THR A 291 4.14 -40.06 -36.36
CA THR A 291 2.64 -40.10 -36.47
C THR A 291 1.91 -40.88 -35.33
N ALA A 292 0.66 -40.49 -35.01
CA ALA A 292 -0.46 -41.26 -34.38
C ALA A 292 -0.43 -41.87 -32.92
N VAL A 293 -1.51 -41.54 -32.15
CA VAL A 293 -2.35 -42.43 -31.27
C VAL A 293 -1.79 -42.94 -29.90
N VAL A 294 -2.51 -43.18 -28.76
CA VAL A 294 -3.75 -42.71 -28.02
C VAL A 294 -3.60 -43.29 -26.56
N LEU A 295 -3.88 -42.62 -25.41
CA LEU A 295 -5.07 -42.67 -24.50
C LEU A 295 -4.71 -42.10 -23.08
N SER A 296 -5.69 -41.89 -22.15
CA SER A 296 -5.54 -41.61 -20.68
C SER A 296 -6.92 -41.43 -19.97
N PHE A 297 -7.00 -41.40 -18.62
CA PHE A 297 -8.16 -40.83 -17.88
C PHE A 297 -7.82 -40.25 -16.47
N PHE A 298 -8.84 -39.86 -15.70
CA PHE A 298 -8.85 -38.79 -14.67
C PHE A 298 -8.81 -39.23 -13.19
N LEU A 299 -8.65 -38.22 -12.31
CA LEU A 299 -8.75 -38.27 -10.84
C LEU A 299 -9.98 -37.46 -10.37
N PHE A 300 -10.59 -37.81 -9.23
CA PHE A 300 -11.73 -37.14 -8.61
C PHE A 300 -11.30 -36.17 -7.48
N ILE A 301 -12.17 -35.22 -7.12
CA ILE A 301 -12.14 -34.45 -5.87
C ILE A 301 -13.56 -34.41 -5.30
N SER A 302 -13.68 -34.50 -3.97
CA SER A 302 -14.93 -34.40 -3.21
C SER A 302 -14.92 -33.17 -2.29
N GLY A 303 -16.09 -32.62 -1.97
CA GLY A 303 -16.25 -31.51 -1.01
C GLY A 303 -17.05 -31.93 0.22
N SER A 304 -17.00 -31.11 1.28
CA SER A 304 -17.69 -31.34 2.56
C SER A 304 -18.41 -30.08 3.03
N ALA A 305 -19.58 -30.25 3.66
CA ALA A 305 -20.37 -29.18 4.27
C ALA A 305 -20.11 -29.05 5.79
N TYR A 306 -20.57 -27.96 6.40
CA TYR A 306 -20.56 -27.71 7.84
C TYR A 306 -21.88 -27.08 8.30
N ALA A 307 -22.21 -27.27 9.59
CA ALA A 307 -23.44 -26.79 10.22
C ALA A 307 -23.32 -25.36 10.79
N SER A 308 -24.41 -24.84 11.36
CA SER A 308 -24.57 -23.48 11.90
C SER A 308 -24.83 -23.47 13.40
N ALA A 309 -24.36 -22.43 14.11
CA ALA A 309 -24.81 -22.08 15.45
C ALA A 309 -26.08 -21.19 15.44
N ASN A 310 -26.78 -21.11 16.58
CA ASN A 310 -27.86 -20.15 16.82
C ASN A 310 -27.33 -19.00 17.71
N SER A 311 -27.60 -17.76 17.31
CA SER A 311 -27.51 -16.54 18.13
C SER A 311 -28.67 -15.61 17.73
N PHE A 312 -28.83 -14.46 18.41
CA PHE A 312 -29.74 -13.43 17.94
C PHE A 312 -29.25 -12.85 16.61
N VAL A 313 -30.16 -12.79 15.64
CA VAL A 313 -29.91 -12.44 14.24
C VAL A 313 -31.08 -11.58 13.76
N PRO A 314 -30.88 -10.28 13.44
CA PRO A 314 -31.92 -9.42 12.86
C PRO A 314 -32.55 -10.03 11.60
N ASP A 315 -33.82 -9.68 11.30
CA ASP A 315 -34.46 -10.19 10.08
C ASP A 315 -33.62 -9.81 8.84
N ARG A 316 -33.53 -10.76 7.91
CA ARG A 316 -32.69 -10.62 6.75
C ARG A 316 -33.17 -9.51 5.81
N LYS A 317 -34.47 -9.31 5.65
CA LYS A 317 -35.01 -8.23 4.79
C LYS A 317 -34.84 -6.89 5.50
N ALA A 318 -35.16 -6.81 6.79
CA ALA A 318 -34.95 -5.63 7.62
C ALA A 318 -33.48 -5.16 7.57
N ALA A 319 -32.54 -6.06 7.87
CA ALA A 319 -31.10 -5.78 7.85
C ALA A 319 -30.57 -5.45 6.43
N GLU A 320 -30.98 -6.21 5.39
CA GLU A 320 -30.56 -5.92 4.01
C GLU A 320 -31.16 -4.61 3.46
N LYS A 321 -32.29 -4.14 4.00
CA LYS A 321 -32.94 -2.86 3.65
C LYS A 321 -32.35 -1.69 4.43
N PHE A 322 -32.10 -1.84 5.73
CA PHE A 322 -31.38 -0.84 6.54
C PHE A 322 -29.97 -0.59 6.01
N GLY A 323 -29.34 -1.60 5.40
CA GLY A 323 -28.07 -1.47 4.69
C GLY A 323 -28.05 -0.48 3.49
N GLU A 324 -29.19 0.06 3.05
CA GLU A 324 -29.26 1.17 2.09
C GLU A 324 -28.96 2.55 2.71
N VAL A 325 -28.98 2.68 4.04
CA VAL A 325 -28.61 3.92 4.77
C VAL A 325 -27.15 4.27 4.49
N LEU A 326 -26.84 5.56 4.34
CA LEU A 326 -25.46 6.02 4.18
C LEU A 326 -24.73 6.13 5.52
N VAL A 327 -23.43 5.89 5.48
CA VAL A 327 -22.49 6.03 6.59
C VAL A 327 -21.19 6.65 6.06
N GLN A 328 -20.56 7.53 6.83
CA GLN A 328 -19.24 8.07 6.52
C GLN A 328 -18.17 7.15 7.14
N ASP A 329 -17.25 6.60 6.33
CA ASP A 329 -16.14 5.81 6.87
C ASP A 329 -15.01 6.69 7.44
N GLN A 330 -14.05 6.05 8.14
CA GLN A 330 -12.95 6.77 8.80
C GLN A 330 -11.98 7.47 7.83
N LYS A 331 -12.18 7.34 6.51
CA LYS A 331 -11.42 8.04 5.44
C LYS A 331 -12.27 9.12 4.74
N GLY A 332 -13.44 9.45 5.30
CA GLY A 332 -14.36 10.45 4.75
C GLY A 332 -15.14 9.98 3.52
N ARG A 333 -15.17 8.68 3.20
CA ARG A 333 -15.99 8.17 2.09
C ARG A 333 -17.38 7.82 2.59
N THR A 334 -18.38 8.55 2.09
CA THR A 334 -19.79 8.30 2.36
C THR A 334 -20.31 7.17 1.47
N LYS A 335 -20.59 6.01 2.07
CA LYS A 335 -20.97 4.76 1.38
C LYS A 335 -22.19 4.10 2.04
N PRO A 336 -22.88 3.14 1.39
CA PRO A 336 -23.96 2.40 2.04
C PRO A 336 -23.42 1.61 3.24
N LEU A 337 -24.21 1.51 4.31
CA LEU A 337 -23.86 0.74 5.52
C LEU A 337 -23.63 -0.75 5.19
N HIS A 338 -24.29 -1.27 4.14
CA HIS A 338 -24.00 -2.58 3.57
C HIS A 338 -22.56 -2.72 3.03
N THR A 339 -21.97 -1.69 2.43
CA THR A 339 -20.56 -1.75 2.00
C THR A 339 -19.65 -1.81 3.21
N LEU A 340 -19.83 -0.90 4.18
CA LEU A 340 -19.01 -0.86 5.39
C LEU A 340 -19.10 -2.17 6.18
N SER A 341 -20.31 -2.72 6.34
CA SER A 341 -20.53 -4.03 6.98
C SER A 341 -19.82 -5.17 6.21
N ASN A 342 -19.87 -5.15 4.87
CA ASN A 342 -19.19 -6.15 4.03
C ASN A 342 -17.65 -6.03 4.14
N ASP A 343 -17.11 -4.82 4.19
CA ASP A 343 -15.67 -4.58 4.39
C ASP A 343 -15.21 -5.03 5.80
N ILE A 344 -15.96 -4.69 6.85
CA ILE A 344 -15.69 -5.08 8.23
C ILE A 344 -15.74 -6.61 8.40
N VAL A 345 -16.83 -7.26 7.99
CA VAL A 345 -16.99 -8.72 8.14
C VAL A 345 -15.95 -9.47 7.32
N ARG A 346 -15.54 -8.94 6.15
CA ARG A 346 -14.41 -9.48 5.37
C ARG A 346 -13.08 -9.37 6.12
N LYS A 347 -12.77 -8.20 6.72
CA LYS A 347 -11.50 -7.97 7.45
C LYS A 347 -11.40 -8.82 8.72
N VAL A 348 -12.48 -8.93 9.48
CA VAL A 348 -12.55 -9.72 10.74
C VAL A 348 -12.58 -11.23 10.47
N THR A 349 -13.49 -11.71 9.61
CA THR A 349 -13.73 -13.16 9.43
C THR A 349 -12.90 -13.80 8.31
N GLY A 350 -12.38 -12.99 7.39
CA GLY A 350 -11.78 -13.43 6.13
C GLY A 350 -12.78 -13.90 5.06
N LYS A 351 -14.08 -13.58 5.18
CA LYS A 351 -15.15 -13.90 4.22
C LYS A 351 -16.23 -12.82 4.19
N ASN A 352 -16.97 -12.72 3.09
CA ASN A 352 -18.13 -11.80 2.94
C ASN A 352 -19.43 -12.35 3.55
N SER A 353 -19.34 -13.34 4.46
CA SER A 353 -20.47 -13.92 5.21
C SER A 353 -19.97 -14.83 6.33
N TYR A 354 -20.81 -15.04 7.35
CA TYR A 354 -20.54 -15.92 8.49
C TYR A 354 -21.73 -16.88 8.67
N GLU A 355 -21.51 -18.20 8.67
CA GLU A 355 -22.53 -19.22 8.96
C GLU A 355 -23.92 -18.97 8.33
N SER A 356 -23.94 -18.67 7.03
CA SER A 356 -25.09 -18.29 6.18
C SER A 356 -25.69 -16.89 6.38
N LEU A 357 -25.30 -16.18 7.45
CA LEU A 357 -25.72 -14.81 7.75
C LEU A 357 -25.09 -13.79 6.78
N SER A 358 -25.86 -12.74 6.47
CA SER A 358 -25.39 -11.60 5.68
C SER A 358 -24.44 -10.71 6.49
N PRO A 359 -23.54 -9.93 5.86
CA PRO A 359 -22.69 -8.97 6.57
C PRO A 359 -23.46 -7.97 7.42
N MET A 360 -24.65 -7.53 6.97
CA MET A 360 -25.51 -6.65 7.75
C MET A 360 -25.98 -7.31 9.05
N GLN A 361 -26.41 -8.57 9.01
CA GLN A 361 -26.87 -9.27 10.21
C GLN A 361 -25.74 -9.50 11.22
N VAL A 362 -24.53 -9.83 10.74
CA VAL A 362 -23.34 -9.98 11.59
C VAL A 362 -22.93 -8.64 12.22
N PHE A 363 -22.87 -7.57 11.42
CA PHE A 363 -22.49 -6.23 11.89
C PHE A 363 -23.51 -5.65 12.88
N LEU A 364 -24.82 -5.76 12.59
CA LEU A 364 -25.87 -5.28 13.48
C LEU A 364 -26.00 -6.13 14.75
N GLY A 365 -25.78 -7.45 14.66
CA GLY A 365 -25.71 -8.33 15.83
C GLY A 365 -24.57 -7.95 16.78
N LEU A 366 -23.37 -7.71 16.26
CA LEU A 366 -22.21 -7.23 17.03
C LEU A 366 -22.42 -5.85 17.68
N TYR A 367 -23.28 -5.00 17.11
CA TYR A 367 -23.55 -3.65 17.62
C TYR A 367 -24.69 -3.64 18.67
N PHE A 368 -25.80 -4.34 18.41
CA PHE A 368 -26.97 -4.33 19.30
C PHE A 368 -26.98 -5.44 20.36
N ASP A 369 -26.30 -6.56 20.12
CA ASP A 369 -26.27 -7.72 21.02
C ASP A 369 -24.84 -8.29 21.16
N PHE A 370 -23.90 -7.40 21.50
CA PHE A 370 -22.52 -7.80 21.74
C PHE A 370 -22.39 -8.91 22.79
N GLU A 371 -23.29 -8.95 23.78
CA GLU A 371 -23.25 -9.92 24.87
C GLU A 371 -23.44 -11.38 24.41
N ASN A 372 -24.30 -11.67 23.43
CA ASN A 372 -24.38 -13.00 22.84
C ASN A 372 -23.36 -13.23 21.70
N TRP A 373 -22.77 -12.17 21.15
CA TRP A 373 -21.83 -12.26 20.03
C TRP A 373 -20.34 -12.31 20.43
N LYS A 374 -19.97 -11.87 21.65
CA LYS A 374 -18.59 -11.86 22.15
C LYS A 374 -17.93 -13.24 22.22
N ASP A 375 -18.73 -14.29 22.45
CA ASP A 375 -18.29 -15.69 22.55
C ASP A 375 -18.38 -16.44 21.20
N VAL A 376 -18.92 -15.82 20.15
CA VAL A 376 -18.99 -16.42 18.80
C VAL A 376 -17.60 -16.39 18.15
N PRO A 377 -17.07 -17.52 17.63
CA PRO A 377 -15.72 -17.60 17.07
C PRO A 377 -15.62 -16.91 15.69
N LEU A 378 -15.61 -15.58 15.71
CA LEU A 378 -15.70 -14.69 14.57
C LEU A 378 -14.33 -14.30 13.98
N ILE A 379 -13.35 -14.01 14.86
CA ILE A 379 -12.11 -13.29 14.56
C ILE A 379 -11.07 -14.24 13.98
N LYS A 380 -10.62 -14.03 12.73
CA LYS A 380 -9.69 -14.94 12.05
C LYS A 380 -8.27 -14.91 12.61
N VAL A 381 -7.75 -16.07 13.00
CA VAL A 381 -6.37 -16.28 13.49
C VAL A 381 -5.63 -17.25 12.57
N ALA A 382 -5.09 -16.75 11.46
CA ALA A 382 -4.51 -17.59 10.41
C ALA A 382 -3.27 -18.40 10.88
N ASN A 383 -2.38 -17.79 11.67
CA ASN A 383 -1.12 -18.41 12.09
C ASN A 383 -1.34 -19.52 13.13
N LYS A 384 -0.91 -20.75 12.81
CA LYS A 384 -1.03 -21.92 13.71
C LYS A 384 -0.23 -21.78 15.00
N SER A 385 0.95 -21.16 14.96
CA SER A 385 1.78 -20.94 16.17
C SER A 385 1.11 -19.94 17.11
N LEU A 386 0.55 -18.86 16.56
CA LEU A 386 -0.23 -17.88 17.34
C LEU A 386 -1.46 -18.53 17.99
N ARG A 387 -2.20 -19.37 17.25
CA ARG A 387 -3.31 -20.16 17.81
C ARG A 387 -2.88 -21.06 18.96
N GLN A 388 -1.74 -21.73 18.85
CA GLN A 388 -1.21 -22.59 19.92
C GLN A 388 -0.77 -21.77 21.16
N GLN A 389 -0.23 -20.56 20.98
CA GLN A 389 0.09 -19.65 22.10
C GLN A 389 -1.16 -19.10 22.82
N LEU A 390 -2.29 -19.00 22.12
CA LEU A 390 -3.57 -18.50 22.62
C LEU A 390 -4.56 -19.62 23.00
N GLY A 391 -4.18 -20.90 22.92
CA GLY A 391 -5.06 -22.05 23.20
C GLY A 391 -6.16 -22.33 22.17
N ILE A 392 -6.31 -21.49 21.14
CA ILE A 392 -7.40 -21.53 20.14
C ILE A 392 -7.35 -22.82 19.32
N ARG A 393 -8.46 -23.57 19.34
CA ARG A 393 -8.59 -24.85 18.61
C ARG A 393 -9.03 -24.68 17.14
N GLY A 394 -9.74 -23.60 16.81
CA GLY A 394 -10.29 -23.34 15.47
C GLY A 394 -9.33 -22.62 14.50
N GLU A 395 -9.85 -22.08 13.40
CA GLU A 395 -9.18 -21.04 12.57
C GLU A 395 -9.56 -19.61 12.99
N LYS A 396 -10.46 -19.50 13.97
CA LYS A 396 -11.01 -18.27 14.50
C LYS A 396 -11.05 -18.34 16.02
N ALA A 397 -11.00 -17.16 16.63
CA ALA A 397 -11.23 -16.91 18.05
C ALA A 397 -12.56 -16.19 18.23
N SER A 398 -13.13 -16.27 19.43
CA SER A 398 -14.13 -15.30 19.89
C SER A 398 -13.45 -13.97 20.26
N PHE A 399 -14.21 -12.99 20.77
CA PHE A 399 -13.64 -11.79 21.39
C PHE A 399 -13.17 -12.10 22.83
N SER A 400 -13.93 -12.90 23.57
CA SER A 400 -13.60 -13.37 24.93
C SER A 400 -12.36 -14.28 24.99
N ASP A 401 -12.03 -15.00 23.91
CA ASP A 401 -10.77 -15.74 23.73
C ASP A 401 -9.52 -14.82 23.74
N LEU A 402 -9.71 -13.51 23.53
CA LEU A 402 -8.64 -12.54 23.25
C LEU A 402 -8.59 -11.39 24.24
N VAL A 403 -9.73 -10.97 24.79
CA VAL A 403 -9.85 -9.83 25.73
C VAL A 403 -10.46 -10.31 27.04
N ASP A 404 -9.74 -10.10 28.13
CA ASP A 404 -10.24 -10.26 29.50
C ASP A 404 -11.28 -9.16 29.76
N LEU A 405 -12.56 -9.54 29.84
CA LEU A 405 -13.68 -8.63 30.02
C LEU A 405 -13.89 -8.20 31.48
N GLU A 406 -13.31 -8.91 32.45
CA GLU A 406 -13.36 -8.51 33.87
C GLU A 406 -12.28 -7.46 34.20
N GLN A 407 -11.11 -7.57 33.55
CA GLN A 407 -9.98 -6.65 33.73
C GLN A 407 -9.85 -5.61 32.61
N GLY A 408 -10.68 -5.68 31.56
CA GLY A 408 -10.59 -4.82 30.38
C GLY A 408 -9.30 -4.99 29.56
N ARG A 409 -8.60 -6.13 29.70
CA ARG A 409 -7.22 -6.31 29.23
C ARG A 409 -7.12 -7.25 28.02
N TYR A 410 -6.59 -6.73 26.92
CA TYR A 410 -6.28 -7.51 25.73
C TYR A 410 -5.01 -8.35 25.92
N LEU A 411 -5.09 -9.67 25.68
CA LEU A 411 -4.02 -10.65 26.00
C LEU A 411 -2.69 -10.47 25.26
N LEU A 412 -2.62 -9.57 24.27
CA LEU A 412 -1.42 -9.33 23.46
C LEU A 412 -0.86 -7.90 23.54
N SER A 413 -1.47 -6.99 24.33
CA SER A 413 -1.07 -5.57 24.45
C SER A 413 0.44 -5.38 24.55
N ASP A 414 1.04 -6.02 25.55
CA ASP A 414 2.43 -5.78 25.96
C ASP A 414 3.42 -6.28 24.89
N LYS A 415 3.03 -7.35 24.18
CA LYS A 415 3.79 -7.91 23.05
C LYS A 415 3.67 -7.03 21.81
N ILE A 416 2.51 -6.44 21.57
CA ILE A 416 2.21 -5.62 20.39
C ILE A 416 2.94 -4.27 20.47
N SER A 417 2.99 -3.63 21.64
CA SER A 417 3.80 -2.43 21.86
C SER A 417 5.28 -2.67 21.50
N GLY A 418 5.82 -3.84 21.89
CA GLY A 418 7.18 -4.29 21.52
C GLY A 418 7.36 -4.79 20.08
N ILE A 419 6.30 -4.80 19.26
CA ILE A 419 6.34 -5.08 17.81
C ILE A 419 6.21 -3.79 17.00
N TYR A 420 5.43 -2.81 17.48
CA TYR A 420 5.30 -1.51 16.83
C TYR A 420 6.64 -0.76 16.78
N SER A 421 7.45 -0.84 17.84
CA SER A 421 8.81 -0.29 17.89
C SER A 421 9.80 -0.94 16.90
N LYS A 422 9.49 -2.12 16.34
CA LYS A 422 10.34 -2.78 15.34
C LYS A 422 10.06 -2.28 13.93
N PRO A 423 11.09 -2.03 13.09
CA PRO A 423 10.92 -1.77 11.66
C PRO A 423 10.12 -2.87 10.93
N PRO A 424 9.18 -2.54 10.02
CA PRO A 424 8.34 -3.51 9.29
C PRO A 424 9.11 -4.62 8.54
N GLY A 425 10.34 -4.33 8.10
CA GLY A 425 11.22 -5.31 7.47
C GLY A 425 11.68 -6.43 8.42
N GLN A 426 11.90 -6.12 9.70
CA GLN A 426 12.45 -7.03 10.71
C GLN A 426 11.36 -7.86 11.42
N ARG A 427 10.09 -7.43 11.38
CA ARG A 427 8.96 -8.14 12.00
C ARG A 427 8.74 -9.51 11.36
N ASN A 428 8.76 -10.56 12.18
CA ASN A 428 8.61 -11.95 11.76
C ASN A 428 7.15 -12.32 11.44
N LYS A 429 6.92 -13.51 10.86
CA LYS A 429 5.59 -13.95 10.40
C LYS A 429 4.55 -14.11 11.53
N THR A 430 4.95 -14.34 12.77
CA THR A 430 4.04 -14.37 13.92
C THR A 430 3.71 -12.97 14.40
N GLU A 431 4.71 -12.09 14.50
CA GLU A 431 4.52 -10.67 14.86
C GLU A 431 3.59 -9.96 13.86
N LYS A 432 3.80 -10.15 12.55
CA LYS A 432 2.93 -9.60 11.49
C LYS A 432 1.49 -10.14 11.51
N GLU A 433 1.26 -11.32 12.06
CA GLU A 433 -0.09 -11.88 12.23
C GLU A 433 -0.69 -11.55 13.60
N MET A 434 0.12 -11.14 14.60
CA MET A 434 -0.35 -10.51 15.84
C MET A 434 -0.88 -9.10 15.56
N LEU A 435 -0.17 -8.28 14.76
CA LEU A 435 -0.67 -6.94 14.35
C LEU A 435 -1.99 -7.03 13.57
N LYS A 436 -2.16 -8.02 12.70
CA LYS A 436 -3.43 -8.27 11.98
C LYS A 436 -4.52 -8.91 12.86
N LEU A 437 -4.16 -9.44 14.03
CA LEU A 437 -5.14 -9.93 15.00
C LEU A 437 -5.66 -8.75 15.82
N ASP A 438 -4.75 -7.89 16.28
CA ASP A 438 -5.02 -6.60 16.91
C ASP A 438 -5.94 -5.72 16.06
N GLU A 439 -5.63 -5.52 14.76
CA GLU A 439 -6.49 -4.80 13.83
C GLU A 439 -7.94 -5.34 13.83
N ARG A 440 -8.12 -6.67 13.88
CA ARG A 440 -9.45 -7.30 13.89
C ARG A 440 -10.17 -7.17 15.23
N VAL A 441 -9.44 -7.26 16.34
CA VAL A 441 -9.98 -7.05 17.70
C VAL A 441 -10.43 -5.59 17.84
N ASN A 442 -9.59 -4.65 17.45
CA ASN A 442 -9.89 -3.22 17.45
C ASN A 442 -11.06 -2.87 16.51
N ILE A 443 -11.18 -3.51 15.34
CA ILE A 443 -12.37 -3.37 14.49
C ILE A 443 -13.64 -3.86 15.21
N VAL A 444 -13.64 -5.02 15.87
CA VAL A 444 -14.81 -5.51 16.62
C VAL A 444 -15.16 -4.58 17.79
N PHE A 445 -14.16 -4.09 18.52
CA PHE A 445 -14.32 -3.13 19.61
C PHE A 445 -14.92 -1.79 19.12
N MET A 446 -14.48 -1.30 17.95
CA MET A 446 -15.07 -0.12 17.28
C MET A 446 -16.47 -0.36 16.72
N VAL A 447 -16.86 -1.60 16.39
CA VAL A 447 -18.26 -1.94 16.06
C VAL A 447 -19.11 -1.85 17.33
N MET A 448 -18.69 -2.51 18.41
CA MET A 448 -19.37 -2.49 19.71
C MET A 448 -19.59 -1.07 20.25
N GLN A 449 -18.59 -0.19 20.17
CA GLN A 449 -18.71 1.22 20.58
C GLN A 449 -19.57 2.08 19.63
N GLY A 450 -20.01 1.55 18.49
CA GLY A 450 -20.70 2.33 17.48
C GLY A 450 -19.80 3.30 16.70
N SER A 451 -18.47 3.24 16.82
CA SER A 451 -17.53 4.12 16.10
C SER A 451 -17.63 4.00 14.57
N PHE A 452 -18.21 2.91 14.07
CA PHE A 452 -18.58 2.70 12.66
C PHE A 452 -20.02 3.08 12.31
N MET A 453 -20.86 3.46 13.26
CA MET A 453 -22.26 3.90 13.06
C MET A 453 -22.36 5.42 12.80
N LYS A 454 -21.40 5.97 12.05
CA LYS A 454 -21.32 7.38 11.62
C LYS A 454 -22.38 7.72 10.56
N ILE A 455 -23.64 7.71 10.99
CA ILE A 455 -24.84 7.83 10.15
C ILE A 455 -25.39 9.26 10.12
N PHE A 456 -25.08 10.07 11.14
CA PHE A 456 -25.69 11.39 11.33
C PHE A 456 -24.66 12.49 11.10
N PRO A 457 -24.87 13.42 10.16
CA PRO A 457 -24.09 14.65 10.08
C PRO A 457 -24.10 15.39 11.43
N LEU A 458 -22.91 15.79 11.91
CA LEU A 458 -22.77 16.66 13.06
C LEU A 458 -23.09 18.11 12.66
N LYS A 459 -23.56 18.93 13.61
CA LYS A 459 -23.89 20.35 13.36
C LYS A 459 -22.96 21.31 14.10
N ASP A 460 -21.73 20.85 14.34
CA ASP A 460 -20.60 21.61 14.90
C ASP A 460 -19.92 22.55 13.88
N GLY A 461 -20.34 22.51 12.61
CA GLY A 461 -19.74 23.25 11.50
C GLY A 461 -18.70 22.46 10.70
N SER A 462 -18.39 21.23 11.13
CA SER A 462 -17.59 20.29 10.34
C SER A 462 -18.42 19.63 9.23
N LEU A 463 -17.75 18.84 8.37
CA LEU A 463 -18.42 17.91 7.44
C LEU A 463 -18.38 16.46 7.96
N SER A 464 -18.15 16.29 9.27
CA SER A 464 -18.04 15.00 9.95
C SER A 464 -19.40 14.42 10.30
N TRP A 465 -19.51 13.10 10.26
CA TRP A 465 -20.69 12.34 10.69
C TRP A 465 -20.32 11.51 11.93
N GLY A 466 -21.22 11.45 12.89
CA GLY A 466 -21.06 10.74 14.16
C GLY A 466 -22.14 9.68 14.41
N PRO A 467 -21.99 8.87 15.47
CA PRO A 467 -23.08 8.09 16.06
C PRO A 467 -24.16 9.01 16.62
N ALA A 468 -25.35 8.46 16.88
CA ALA A 468 -26.49 9.26 17.35
C ALA A 468 -26.20 10.01 18.67
N GLN A 469 -25.41 9.42 19.57
CA GLN A 469 -24.98 10.00 20.84
C GLN A 469 -23.98 11.16 20.69
N GLU A 470 -23.32 11.28 19.54
CA GLU A 470 -22.43 12.40 19.20
C GLU A 470 -23.22 13.49 18.47
N ALA A 471 -24.11 13.10 17.55
CA ALA A 471 -25.04 14.01 16.89
C ALA A 471 -25.94 14.74 17.90
N LEU A 472 -26.44 14.05 18.94
CA LEU A 472 -27.23 14.65 20.03
C LEU A 472 -26.49 15.78 20.76
N LYS A 473 -25.17 15.66 20.97
CA LYS A 473 -24.35 16.72 21.60
C LYS A 473 -24.17 17.96 20.71
N SER A 474 -24.43 17.82 19.41
CA SER A 474 -24.37 18.89 18.41
C SER A 474 -25.75 19.22 17.81
N ALA A 475 -26.84 18.80 18.46
CA ALA A 475 -28.19 19.01 17.94
C ALA A 475 -28.55 20.51 17.95
N GLY A 476 -28.86 21.07 16.77
CA GLY A 476 -29.12 22.49 16.58
C GLY A 476 -30.54 22.95 16.95
N SER A 477 -31.43 22.03 17.33
CA SER A 477 -32.81 22.32 17.74
C SER A 477 -33.38 21.20 18.61
N GLU A 478 -34.43 21.53 19.38
CA GLU A 478 -35.17 20.55 20.20
C GLU A 478 -35.85 19.47 19.34
N GLU A 479 -36.38 19.85 18.16
CA GLU A 479 -36.94 18.92 17.17
C GLU A 479 -35.91 17.89 16.68
N ASP A 480 -34.66 18.33 16.43
CA ASP A 480 -33.56 17.43 16.04
C ASP A 480 -33.20 16.45 17.16
N SER A 481 -33.17 16.92 18.41
CA SER A 481 -32.85 16.08 19.58
C SER A 481 -33.89 14.97 19.77
N VAL A 482 -35.18 15.33 19.76
CA VAL A 482 -36.29 14.36 19.88
C VAL A 482 -36.23 13.31 18.76
N TYR A 483 -35.98 13.75 17.52
CA TYR A 483 -35.84 12.86 16.37
C TYR A 483 -34.68 11.86 16.50
N LEU A 484 -33.53 12.30 17.02
CA LEU A 484 -32.37 11.45 17.26
C LEU A 484 -32.64 10.43 18.40
N GLU A 485 -33.27 10.86 19.50
CA GLU A 485 -33.66 9.96 20.60
C GLU A 485 -34.70 8.92 20.18
N GLU A 486 -35.71 9.31 19.39
CA GLU A 486 -36.74 8.41 18.86
C GLU A 486 -36.11 7.32 17.99
N ILE A 487 -35.19 7.67 17.09
CA ILE A 487 -34.51 6.70 16.22
C ILE A 487 -33.67 5.71 17.01
N ILE A 488 -32.96 6.14 18.07
CA ILE A 488 -32.19 5.23 18.94
C ILE A 488 -33.12 4.16 19.55
N GLN A 489 -34.33 4.54 19.96
CA GLN A 489 -35.28 3.64 20.62
C GLN A 489 -36.08 2.74 19.66
N ILE A 490 -36.36 3.21 18.44
CA ILE A 490 -37.13 2.45 17.44
C ILE A 490 -36.25 1.47 16.66
N LEU A 491 -35.00 1.84 16.33
CA LEU A 491 -34.15 1.08 15.40
C LEU A 491 -33.94 -0.40 15.79
N PRO A 492 -33.69 -0.79 17.06
CA PRO A 492 -33.54 -2.21 17.41
C PRO A 492 -34.83 -3.01 17.13
N LYS A 493 -35.98 -2.47 17.56
CA LYS A 493 -37.31 -3.12 17.39
C LYS A 493 -37.68 -3.25 15.92
N ALA A 494 -37.38 -2.23 15.11
CA ALA A 494 -37.61 -2.27 13.67
C ALA A 494 -36.74 -3.32 12.94
N LEU A 495 -35.60 -3.73 13.52
CA LEU A 495 -34.71 -4.76 12.96
C LEU A 495 -35.09 -6.20 13.39
N GLU A 496 -35.91 -6.34 14.44
CA GLU A 496 -36.59 -7.59 14.82
C GLU A 496 -37.88 -7.82 14.01
N ASP A 497 -38.55 -6.74 13.62
CA ASP A 497 -39.80 -6.77 12.86
C ASP A 497 -39.61 -7.34 11.44
N THR A 498 -40.62 -8.11 10.99
CA THR A 498 -40.69 -8.65 9.63
C THR A 498 -41.42 -7.71 8.65
N GLU A 499 -42.16 -6.72 9.17
CA GLU A 499 -42.84 -5.72 8.35
C GLU A 499 -41.84 -4.72 7.74
N THR A 500 -41.48 -5.00 6.48
CA THR A 500 -40.43 -4.27 5.75
C THR A 500 -40.78 -2.79 5.49
N GLU A 501 -42.04 -2.39 5.70
CA GLU A 501 -42.51 -1.01 5.55
C GLU A 501 -42.01 -0.09 6.69
N THR A 502 -42.04 -0.56 7.94
CA THR A 502 -41.50 0.16 9.12
C THR A 502 -40.04 0.56 8.90
N ILE A 503 -39.21 -0.40 8.49
CA ILE A 503 -37.81 -0.16 8.11
C ILE A 503 -37.69 0.74 6.87
N ALA A 504 -38.54 0.57 5.84
CA ALA A 504 -38.48 1.40 4.65
C ALA A 504 -38.77 2.88 4.94
N ASN A 505 -39.71 3.16 5.84
CA ASN A 505 -40.04 4.50 6.31
C ASN A 505 -38.91 5.09 7.17
N LEU A 506 -38.32 4.32 8.09
CA LEU A 506 -37.15 4.73 8.88
C LEU A 506 -35.94 5.09 7.99
N VAL A 507 -35.62 4.25 7.01
CA VAL A 507 -34.56 4.52 6.01
C VAL A 507 -34.89 5.75 5.15
N GLY A 508 -36.16 5.96 4.81
CA GLY A 508 -36.63 7.15 4.10
C GLY A 508 -36.52 8.44 4.91
N SER A 509 -36.74 8.36 6.23
CA SER A 509 -36.60 9.49 7.16
C SER A 509 -35.12 9.83 7.40
N LEU A 510 -34.29 8.83 7.75
CA LEU A 510 -32.83 8.98 7.89
C LEU A 510 -32.21 9.61 6.65
N ARG A 511 -32.64 9.21 5.45
CA ARG A 511 -32.13 9.80 4.21
C ARG A 511 -32.51 11.28 4.05
N GLN A 512 -33.70 11.70 4.48
CA GLN A 512 -34.09 13.12 4.47
C GLN A 512 -33.27 13.95 5.47
N TYR A 513 -32.98 13.42 6.65
CA TYR A 513 -32.06 14.05 7.60
C TYR A 513 -30.65 14.20 7.00
N GLN A 514 -30.12 13.14 6.39
CA GLN A 514 -28.83 13.15 5.70
C GLN A 514 -28.78 14.16 4.55
N ASP A 515 -29.78 14.17 3.65
CA ASP A 515 -29.85 15.13 2.53
C ASP A 515 -30.02 16.60 3.01
N ARG A 516 -30.61 16.83 4.19
CA ARG A 516 -30.79 18.18 4.77
C ARG A 516 -29.55 18.73 5.48
N PHE A 517 -28.74 17.86 6.11
CA PHE A 517 -27.68 18.29 7.03
C PHE A 517 -26.25 17.86 6.62
N SER A 518 -26.04 17.13 5.53
CA SER A 518 -24.69 16.65 5.13
C SER A 518 -23.69 17.74 4.76
N GLY A 519 -24.12 18.90 4.27
CA GLY A 519 -23.26 19.98 3.76
C GLY A 519 -22.61 19.70 2.38
N TYR A 520 -22.74 18.48 1.84
CA TYR A 520 -22.19 18.09 0.52
C TYR A 520 -23.11 17.11 -0.22
N THR A 521 -22.85 16.92 -1.52
CA THR A 521 -23.67 16.11 -2.44
C THR A 521 -23.57 14.62 -2.14
N LEU A 522 -24.69 14.02 -1.73
CA LEU A 522 -24.74 12.60 -1.34
C LEU A 522 -24.97 11.64 -2.52
N PRO A 523 -24.43 10.40 -2.48
CA PRO A 523 -24.67 9.36 -3.47
C PRO A 523 -26.16 9.17 -3.79
N GLY A 524 -26.50 9.21 -5.09
CA GLY A 524 -27.87 9.03 -5.57
C GLY A 524 -28.40 7.60 -5.41
N LYS A 525 -29.73 7.45 -5.37
CA LYS A 525 -30.42 6.17 -5.14
C LYS A 525 -30.04 5.06 -6.14
N SER A 526 -29.67 5.40 -7.37
CA SER A 526 -29.13 4.45 -8.36
C SER A 526 -27.76 3.90 -7.96
N LYS A 527 -26.86 4.76 -7.50
CA LYS A 527 -25.49 4.44 -7.11
C LYS A 527 -25.45 3.57 -5.84
N ILE A 528 -26.29 3.89 -4.85
CA ILE A 528 -26.49 3.07 -3.65
C ILE A 528 -26.92 1.64 -4.04
N LYS A 529 -27.94 1.49 -4.88
CA LYS A 529 -28.40 0.17 -5.35
C LYS A 529 -27.36 -0.56 -6.19
N ALA A 530 -26.61 0.15 -7.03
CA ALA A 530 -25.51 -0.39 -7.81
C ALA A 530 -24.38 -0.96 -6.92
N GLU A 531 -24.03 -0.26 -5.84
CA GLU A 531 -23.00 -0.67 -4.88
C GLU A 531 -23.45 -1.84 -3.98
N VAL A 532 -24.69 -1.81 -3.48
CA VAL A 532 -25.28 -2.95 -2.75
C VAL A 532 -25.34 -4.19 -3.65
N PHE A 533 -25.75 -4.04 -4.91
CA PHE A 533 -25.74 -5.13 -5.89
C PHE A 533 -24.33 -5.64 -6.18
N TYR A 534 -23.35 -4.77 -6.39
CA TYR A 534 -21.95 -5.13 -6.63
C TYR A 534 -21.40 -6.04 -5.53
N ASN A 535 -21.61 -5.66 -4.26
CA ASN A 535 -21.21 -6.45 -3.10
C ASN A 535 -21.94 -7.81 -3.04
N LYS A 536 -23.27 -7.84 -3.17
CA LYS A 536 -24.07 -9.09 -3.13
C LYS A 536 -23.79 -10.03 -4.32
N ALA A 537 -23.41 -9.48 -5.47
CA ALA A 537 -23.13 -10.26 -6.67
C ALA A 537 -21.75 -10.94 -6.65
N ALA A 538 -20.77 -10.39 -5.92
CA ALA A 538 -19.43 -10.98 -5.70
C ALA A 538 -18.78 -11.50 -7.01
N ILE A 539 -18.87 -10.70 -8.08
CA ILE A 539 -18.68 -11.21 -9.46
C ILE A 539 -17.24 -11.72 -9.66
N PHE A 540 -16.23 -11.01 -9.17
CA PHE A 540 -14.81 -11.40 -9.32
C PHE A 540 -14.47 -12.70 -8.56
N GLU A 541 -15.03 -12.90 -7.36
CA GLU A 541 -14.89 -14.13 -6.58
C GLU A 541 -15.49 -15.34 -7.31
N ARG A 542 -16.62 -15.15 -7.99
CA ARG A 542 -17.30 -16.19 -8.78
C ARG A 542 -16.63 -16.44 -10.14
N LEU A 543 -15.99 -15.43 -10.72
CA LEU A 543 -15.24 -15.53 -11.99
C LEU A 543 -13.92 -16.29 -11.84
N PHE A 544 -13.21 -16.19 -10.71
CA PHE A 544 -11.98 -16.96 -10.46
C PHE A 544 -12.15 -18.47 -10.75
N PRO A 545 -12.99 -19.23 -10.02
CA PRO A 545 -13.07 -20.68 -10.19
C PRO A 545 -13.62 -21.04 -11.57
N PHE A 546 -14.47 -20.20 -12.15
CA PHE A 546 -15.00 -20.40 -13.49
C PHE A 546 -13.91 -20.30 -14.57
N TYR A 547 -13.12 -19.23 -14.60
CA TYR A 547 -12.01 -19.10 -15.55
C TYR A 547 -10.94 -20.16 -15.35
N ALA A 548 -10.58 -20.46 -14.10
CA ALA A 548 -9.61 -21.50 -13.78
C ALA A 548 -10.08 -22.88 -14.26
N THR A 549 -11.30 -23.31 -13.92
CA THR A 549 -11.82 -24.63 -14.31
C THR A 549 -12.09 -24.75 -15.81
N ALA A 550 -12.78 -23.77 -16.42
CA ALA A 550 -13.04 -23.78 -17.86
C ALA A 550 -11.74 -23.68 -18.68
N GLY A 551 -10.76 -22.90 -18.19
CA GLY A 551 -9.42 -22.82 -18.76
C GLY A 551 -8.66 -24.14 -18.69
N VAL A 552 -8.56 -24.75 -17.50
CA VAL A 552 -7.86 -26.04 -17.30
C VAL A 552 -8.54 -27.17 -18.10
N LEU A 553 -9.88 -27.25 -18.09
CA LEU A 553 -10.62 -28.22 -18.90
C LEU A 553 -10.34 -28.04 -20.40
N LEU A 554 -10.33 -26.79 -20.89
CA LEU A 554 -10.02 -26.51 -22.29
C LEU A 554 -8.56 -26.84 -22.63
N VAL A 555 -7.58 -26.52 -21.76
CA VAL A 555 -6.18 -26.94 -21.90
C VAL A 555 -6.08 -28.46 -21.98
N ILE A 556 -6.70 -29.19 -21.05
CA ILE A 556 -6.63 -30.67 -21.01
C ILE A 556 -7.26 -31.27 -22.27
N ILE A 557 -8.43 -30.79 -22.71
CA ILE A 557 -9.08 -31.26 -23.94
C ILE A 557 -8.20 -31.00 -25.18
N LEU A 558 -7.54 -29.84 -25.26
CA LEU A 558 -6.67 -29.50 -26.38
C LEU A 558 -5.36 -30.31 -26.37
N ILE A 559 -4.71 -30.49 -25.21
CA ILE A 559 -3.54 -31.38 -25.06
C ILE A 559 -3.93 -32.82 -25.42
N ILE A 560 -5.10 -33.29 -24.96
CA ILE A 560 -5.67 -34.59 -25.34
C ILE A 560 -5.81 -34.71 -26.86
N ASN A 561 -6.41 -33.71 -27.52
CA ASN A 561 -6.59 -33.73 -28.98
C ASN A 561 -5.25 -33.72 -29.74
N VAL A 562 -4.24 -32.98 -29.27
CA VAL A 562 -2.90 -32.96 -29.87
C VAL A 562 -2.14 -34.27 -29.67
N ILE A 563 -2.13 -34.83 -28.46
CA ILE A 563 -1.41 -36.09 -28.14
C ILE A 563 -2.11 -37.30 -28.74
N ARG A 564 -3.43 -37.43 -28.56
CA ARG A 564 -4.21 -38.60 -28.98
C ARG A 564 -4.64 -38.56 -30.43
N GLY A 565 -5.16 -37.41 -30.88
CA GLY A 565 -5.81 -37.23 -32.18
C GLY A 565 -7.19 -36.60 -32.03
N SER A 566 -7.87 -36.32 -33.14
CA SER A 566 -9.15 -35.60 -33.19
C SER A 566 -10.32 -36.43 -32.60
N LEU A 567 -10.53 -36.30 -31.29
CA LEU A 567 -11.82 -36.65 -30.68
C LEU A 567 -12.92 -35.72 -31.21
N LYS A 568 -14.19 -36.17 -31.23
CA LYS A 568 -15.36 -35.34 -31.61
C LYS A 568 -15.75 -34.30 -30.53
N THR A 569 -14.76 -33.63 -29.94
CA THR A 569 -14.92 -32.63 -28.86
C THR A 569 -15.22 -31.21 -29.36
N SER A 570 -15.42 -31.01 -30.67
CA SER A 570 -15.68 -29.70 -31.30
C SER A 570 -16.85 -28.93 -30.67
N HIS A 571 -17.93 -29.62 -30.32
CA HIS A 571 -19.09 -29.03 -29.66
C HIS A 571 -18.78 -28.59 -28.23
N ILE A 572 -18.02 -29.40 -27.47
CA ILE A 572 -17.57 -29.08 -26.11
C ILE A 572 -16.61 -27.88 -26.12
N VAL A 573 -15.66 -27.86 -27.05
CA VAL A 573 -14.74 -26.73 -27.26
C VAL A 573 -15.50 -25.46 -27.63
N ARG A 574 -16.51 -25.53 -28.52
CA ARG A 574 -17.36 -24.37 -28.84
C ARG A 574 -18.16 -23.89 -27.63
N GLY A 575 -18.73 -24.81 -26.85
CA GLY A 575 -19.43 -24.50 -25.60
C GLY A 575 -18.54 -23.77 -24.58
N LEU A 576 -17.36 -24.32 -24.29
CA LEU A 576 -16.36 -23.69 -23.41
C LEU A 576 -15.92 -22.31 -23.92
N LYS A 577 -15.76 -22.12 -25.24
CA LYS A 577 -15.45 -20.80 -25.81
C LYS A 577 -16.57 -19.78 -25.60
N VAL A 578 -17.84 -20.17 -25.76
CA VAL A 578 -19.00 -19.30 -25.50
C VAL A 578 -19.11 -18.98 -24.01
N LEU A 579 -18.94 -19.98 -23.13
CA LEU A 579 -18.93 -19.81 -21.68
C LEU A 579 -17.85 -18.82 -21.19
N LEU A 580 -16.63 -18.95 -21.70
CA LEU A 580 -15.54 -18.00 -21.41
C LEU A 580 -15.86 -16.58 -21.92
N PHE A 581 -16.54 -16.45 -23.05
CA PHE A 581 -16.95 -15.15 -23.61
C PHE A 581 -18.06 -14.50 -22.78
N SER A 582 -19.08 -15.26 -22.36
CA SER A 582 -20.11 -14.79 -21.42
C SER A 582 -19.51 -14.32 -20.10
N ALA A 583 -18.54 -15.06 -19.56
CA ALA A 583 -17.82 -14.65 -18.35
C ALA A 583 -16.97 -13.38 -18.57
N PHE A 584 -16.36 -13.20 -19.75
CA PHE A 584 -15.65 -11.95 -20.10
C PHE A 584 -16.58 -10.74 -20.22
N LEU A 585 -17.81 -10.91 -20.74
CA LEU A 585 -18.81 -9.85 -20.71
C LEU A 585 -19.23 -9.49 -19.28
N LEU A 586 -19.45 -10.49 -18.41
CA LEU A 586 -19.73 -10.27 -16.98
C LEU A 586 -18.56 -9.58 -16.26
N HIS A 587 -17.32 -9.94 -16.58
CA HIS A 587 -16.12 -9.29 -16.04
C HIS A 587 -16.03 -7.82 -16.47
N THR A 588 -16.29 -7.55 -17.75
CA THR A 588 -16.31 -6.18 -18.31
C THR A 588 -17.40 -5.34 -17.64
N ALA A 589 -18.60 -5.91 -17.44
CA ALA A 589 -19.70 -5.24 -16.73
C ALA A 589 -19.36 -5.00 -15.25
N ALA A 590 -18.68 -5.92 -14.58
CA ALA A 590 -18.27 -5.76 -13.18
C ALA A 590 -17.20 -4.67 -12.99
N LEU A 591 -16.29 -4.49 -13.96
CA LEU A 591 -15.32 -3.39 -13.96
C LEU A 591 -15.99 -2.03 -14.23
N ALA A 592 -16.89 -1.96 -15.21
CA ALA A 592 -17.67 -0.75 -15.48
C ALA A 592 -18.56 -0.35 -14.30
N LEU A 593 -19.15 -1.34 -13.62
CA LEU A 593 -19.91 -1.14 -12.39
C LEU A 593 -19.03 -0.61 -11.25
N ARG A 594 -17.81 -1.16 -11.06
CA ARG A 594 -16.86 -0.66 -10.05
C ARG A 594 -16.46 0.79 -10.34
N TRP A 595 -16.19 1.14 -11.60
CA TRP A 595 -15.89 2.52 -12.02
C TRP A 595 -17.04 3.47 -11.66
N TYR A 596 -18.28 3.12 -12.00
CA TYR A 596 -19.47 3.93 -11.66
C TYR A 596 -19.69 4.09 -10.14
N ILE A 597 -19.25 3.13 -9.33
CA ILE A 597 -19.30 3.20 -7.86
C ILE A 597 -18.18 4.08 -7.29
N ALA A 598 -16.97 3.99 -7.86
CA ALA A 598 -15.78 4.66 -7.35
C ALA A 598 -15.59 6.11 -7.85
N ASP A 599 -16.34 6.53 -8.88
CA ASP A 599 -16.14 7.78 -9.67
C ASP A 599 -14.78 7.88 -10.41
N HIS A 600 -13.83 7.00 -10.12
CA HIS A 600 -12.53 6.88 -10.79
C HIS A 600 -12.34 5.52 -11.48
N SER A 601 -11.37 5.45 -12.39
CA SER A 601 -10.96 4.19 -13.03
C SER A 601 -10.49 3.18 -11.96
N PRO A 602 -10.91 1.91 -12.00
CA PRO A 602 -10.54 0.89 -11.02
C PRO A 602 -9.11 0.40 -11.26
N LEU A 603 -8.14 1.26 -10.90
CA LEU A 603 -6.69 1.06 -11.00
C LEU A 603 -5.93 1.67 -9.80
N SER A 604 -6.65 2.08 -8.74
CA SER A 604 -6.09 2.84 -7.60
C SER A 604 -5.18 2.01 -6.69
N ASN A 605 -5.42 0.70 -6.61
CA ASN A 605 -4.78 -0.20 -5.66
C ASN A 605 -4.40 -1.56 -6.27
N GLY A 606 -3.77 -2.43 -5.47
CA GLY A 606 -3.29 -3.74 -5.92
C GLY A 606 -4.39 -4.73 -6.31
N TYR A 607 -5.54 -4.70 -5.64
CA TYR A 607 -6.71 -5.53 -5.99
C TYR A 607 -7.27 -5.12 -7.35
N GLU A 608 -7.48 -3.81 -7.52
CA GLU A 608 -7.98 -3.18 -8.74
C GLU A 608 -7.06 -3.43 -9.95
N SER A 609 -5.75 -3.29 -9.74
CA SER A 609 -4.74 -3.64 -10.74
C SER A 609 -4.83 -5.11 -11.16
N LEU A 610 -5.02 -6.05 -10.23
CA LEU A 610 -5.09 -7.48 -10.55
C LEU A 610 -6.36 -7.89 -11.29
N ILE A 611 -7.54 -7.35 -10.92
CA ILE A 611 -8.77 -7.60 -11.68
C ILE A 611 -8.65 -7.06 -13.12
N PHE A 612 -8.04 -5.88 -13.30
CA PHE A 612 -7.77 -5.32 -14.63
C PHE A 612 -6.75 -6.15 -15.43
N ILE A 613 -5.64 -6.59 -14.82
CA ILE A 613 -4.66 -7.49 -15.46
C ILE A 613 -5.35 -8.79 -15.91
N SER A 614 -6.24 -9.36 -15.10
CA SER A 614 -7.04 -10.53 -15.51
C SER A 614 -7.96 -10.23 -16.71
N TRP A 615 -8.58 -9.05 -16.75
CA TRP A 615 -9.43 -8.65 -17.88
C TRP A 615 -8.62 -8.48 -19.18
N VAL A 616 -7.48 -7.76 -19.14
CA VAL A 616 -6.60 -7.62 -20.31
C VAL A 616 -6.02 -8.97 -20.74
N THR A 617 -5.69 -9.85 -19.80
CA THR A 617 -5.25 -11.22 -20.08
C THR A 617 -6.32 -11.98 -20.90
N MET A 618 -7.58 -11.95 -20.47
CA MET A 618 -8.68 -12.59 -21.19
C MET A 618 -8.92 -11.96 -22.58
N LEU A 619 -8.81 -10.63 -22.69
CA LEU A 619 -8.91 -9.90 -23.95
C LEU A 619 -7.81 -10.29 -24.95
N ALA A 620 -6.55 -10.35 -24.51
CA ALA A 620 -5.42 -10.88 -25.28
C ALA A 620 -5.70 -12.31 -25.76
N GLY A 621 -6.32 -13.12 -24.90
CA GLY A 621 -6.85 -14.44 -25.19
C GLY A 621 -7.75 -14.44 -26.41
N PHE A 622 -8.82 -13.64 -26.39
CA PHE A 622 -9.76 -13.54 -27.52
C PHE A 622 -9.12 -13.00 -28.80
N ILE A 623 -8.24 -12.00 -28.71
CA ILE A 623 -7.53 -11.41 -29.85
C ILE A 623 -6.71 -12.49 -30.60
N PHE A 624 -5.93 -13.29 -29.86
CA PHE A 624 -5.09 -14.33 -30.45
C PHE A 624 -5.80 -15.69 -30.67
N SER A 625 -6.96 -15.92 -30.05
CA SER A 625 -7.76 -17.16 -30.14
C SER A 625 -8.21 -17.57 -31.55
N ARG A 626 -8.17 -16.61 -32.50
CA ARG A 626 -8.48 -16.82 -33.92
C ARG A 626 -7.38 -17.59 -34.65
N LYS A 627 -6.19 -17.70 -34.06
CA LYS A 627 -5.09 -18.55 -34.52
C LYS A 627 -5.17 -19.87 -33.76
N SER A 628 -4.62 -19.93 -32.55
CA SER A 628 -4.65 -21.15 -31.74
C SER A 628 -5.79 -21.16 -30.73
N PRO A 629 -6.55 -22.27 -30.59
CA PRO A 629 -7.50 -22.43 -29.48
C PRO A 629 -6.77 -22.53 -28.12
N PHE A 630 -5.49 -22.94 -28.11
CA PHE A 630 -4.67 -23.00 -26.90
C PHE A 630 -4.52 -21.64 -26.24
N THR A 631 -4.39 -20.56 -27.01
CA THR A 631 -4.18 -19.21 -26.48
C THR A 631 -5.30 -18.78 -25.54
N LEU A 632 -6.56 -19.01 -25.93
CA LEU A 632 -7.71 -18.68 -25.07
C LEU A 632 -7.76 -19.55 -23.80
N SER A 633 -7.31 -20.80 -23.88
CA SER A 633 -7.23 -21.69 -22.72
C SER A 633 -6.11 -21.25 -21.75
N ALA A 634 -4.96 -20.83 -22.29
CA ALA A 634 -3.83 -20.28 -21.55
C ALA A 634 -4.21 -19.01 -20.79
N THR A 635 -4.88 -18.07 -21.46
CA THR A 635 -5.36 -16.83 -20.83
C THR A 635 -6.48 -17.06 -19.85
N ALA A 636 -7.33 -18.08 -20.04
CA ALA A 636 -8.35 -18.44 -19.05
C ALA A 636 -7.74 -18.99 -17.75
N VAL A 637 -6.75 -19.89 -17.85
CA VAL A 637 -5.99 -20.36 -16.69
C VAL A 637 -5.30 -19.18 -15.99
N LEU A 638 -4.60 -18.32 -16.73
CA LEU A 638 -3.91 -17.17 -16.15
C LEU A 638 -4.88 -16.17 -15.50
N SER A 639 -6.00 -15.84 -16.16
CA SER A 639 -7.04 -14.97 -15.60
C SER A 639 -7.59 -15.52 -14.29
N GLY A 640 -7.84 -16.83 -14.23
CA GLY A 640 -8.20 -17.51 -12.98
C GLY A 640 -7.12 -17.33 -11.90
N LEU A 641 -5.85 -17.58 -12.22
CA LEU A 641 -4.74 -17.42 -11.28
C LEU A 641 -4.55 -15.97 -10.81
N THR A 642 -4.70 -14.98 -11.68
CA THR A 642 -4.63 -13.56 -11.33
C THR A 642 -5.78 -13.15 -10.41
N LEU A 643 -7.01 -13.60 -10.68
CA LEU A 643 -8.14 -13.38 -9.78
C LEU A 643 -7.99 -14.14 -8.45
N LEU A 644 -7.38 -15.34 -8.42
CA LEU A 644 -7.05 -16.02 -7.17
C LEU A 644 -6.12 -15.16 -6.31
N VAL A 645 -5.05 -14.60 -6.91
CA VAL A 645 -4.11 -13.73 -6.19
C VAL A 645 -4.78 -12.44 -5.71
N ALA A 646 -5.73 -11.89 -6.47
CA ALA A 646 -6.53 -10.73 -6.04
C ALA A 646 -7.36 -11.00 -4.77
N HIS A 647 -7.82 -12.23 -4.54
CA HIS A 647 -8.62 -12.59 -3.35
C HIS A 647 -7.79 -13.28 -2.24
N LEU A 648 -6.45 -13.19 -2.29
CA LEU A 648 -5.60 -13.57 -1.16
C LEU A 648 -5.67 -12.48 -0.06
N SER A 649 -5.57 -12.88 1.20
CA SER A 649 -5.83 -12.03 2.38
C SER A 649 -4.73 -11.02 2.72
N PHE A 650 -4.06 -10.47 1.70
CA PHE A 650 -3.17 -9.31 1.76
C PHE A 650 -3.52 -8.25 0.71
N MET A 651 -4.52 -8.50 -0.13
CA MET A 651 -5.16 -7.53 -1.01
C MET A 651 -6.46 -7.05 -0.36
N ASP A 652 -6.76 -5.75 -0.45
CA ASP A 652 -8.05 -5.21 0.02
C ASP A 652 -8.96 -4.85 -1.17
N PRO A 653 -10.13 -5.51 -1.31
CA PRO A 653 -11.16 -5.15 -2.28
C PRO A 653 -11.86 -3.80 -2.03
N GLU A 654 -11.66 -3.16 -0.87
CA GLU A 654 -12.33 -1.91 -0.48
C GLU A 654 -12.19 -0.81 -1.57
N ILE A 655 -13.24 0.01 -1.73
CA ILE A 655 -13.23 1.20 -2.58
C ILE A 655 -13.00 2.40 -1.67
N THR A 656 -11.87 3.07 -1.83
CA THR A 656 -11.41 4.22 -1.04
C THR A 656 -11.33 5.48 -1.90
N ASN A 657 -11.34 6.65 -1.25
CA ASN A 657 -11.02 7.91 -1.92
C ASN A 657 -9.57 7.90 -2.46
N LEU A 658 -9.27 8.72 -3.47
CA LEU A 658 -7.94 8.79 -4.10
C LEU A 658 -6.99 9.73 -3.33
N VAL A 659 -5.75 9.29 -3.11
CA VAL A 659 -4.65 10.17 -2.68
C VAL A 659 -4.43 11.24 -3.78
N PRO A 660 -4.14 12.53 -3.45
CA PRO A 660 -4.21 13.63 -4.43
C PRO A 660 -3.34 13.44 -5.67
N VAL A 661 -2.14 12.85 -5.50
CA VAL A 661 -1.19 12.52 -6.60
C VAL A 661 -1.77 11.54 -7.62
N LEU A 662 -2.77 10.75 -7.24
CA LEU A 662 -3.43 9.77 -8.11
C LEU A 662 -4.53 10.39 -8.99
N GLN A 663 -4.94 11.62 -8.72
CA GLN A 663 -5.95 12.35 -9.50
C GLN A 663 -5.34 12.94 -10.79
N SER A 664 -4.83 12.07 -11.68
CA SER A 664 -4.22 12.46 -12.96
C SER A 664 -4.65 11.56 -14.12
N TYR A 665 -4.95 12.19 -15.26
CA TYR A 665 -5.19 11.51 -16.53
C TYR A 665 -3.97 10.72 -17.00
N TRP A 666 -2.76 11.28 -16.87
CA TRP A 666 -1.52 10.60 -17.27
C TRP A 666 -1.26 9.35 -16.43
N LEU A 667 -1.51 9.39 -15.12
CA LEU A 667 -1.39 8.20 -14.28
C LEU A 667 -2.37 7.12 -14.73
N THR A 668 -3.64 7.49 -14.97
CA THR A 668 -4.66 6.54 -15.43
C THR A 668 -4.24 5.86 -16.73
N LEU A 669 -3.70 6.63 -17.68
CA LEU A 669 -3.19 6.12 -18.96
C LEU A 669 -1.93 5.26 -18.79
N HIS A 670 -0.96 5.70 -17.99
CA HIS A 670 0.26 4.96 -17.62
C HIS A 670 -0.08 3.59 -17.01
N VAL A 671 -0.87 3.57 -15.93
CA VAL A 671 -1.22 2.35 -15.20
C VAL A 671 -2.02 1.41 -16.09
N SER A 672 -2.98 1.90 -16.88
CA SER A 672 -3.73 1.09 -17.84
C SER A 672 -2.83 0.37 -18.84
N ILE A 673 -1.86 1.08 -19.43
CA ILE A 673 -0.99 0.54 -20.48
C ILE A 673 0.08 -0.38 -19.90
N ILE A 674 0.71 -0.01 -18.78
CA ILE A 674 1.77 -0.82 -18.16
C ILE A 674 1.22 -2.09 -17.53
N THR A 675 0.07 -2.05 -16.83
CA THR A 675 -0.56 -3.26 -16.29
C THR A 675 -1.17 -4.12 -17.39
N GLY A 676 -1.74 -3.49 -18.43
CA GLY A 676 -2.19 -4.19 -19.63
C GLY A 676 -1.08 -4.98 -20.33
N SER A 677 0.17 -4.47 -20.32
CA SER A 677 1.34 -5.18 -20.83
C SER A 677 1.55 -6.54 -20.15
N TYR A 678 1.32 -6.63 -18.84
CA TYR A 678 1.54 -7.84 -18.06
C TYR A 678 0.62 -9.00 -18.46
N GLY A 679 -0.58 -8.71 -19.00
CA GLY A 679 -1.46 -9.74 -19.57
C GLY A 679 -0.89 -10.41 -20.83
N PHE A 680 -0.20 -9.65 -21.68
CA PHE A 680 0.49 -10.18 -22.86
C PHE A 680 1.82 -10.89 -22.50
N LEU A 681 2.58 -10.35 -21.55
CA LEU A 681 3.80 -10.98 -21.06
C LEU A 681 3.50 -12.29 -20.30
N GLY A 682 2.44 -12.31 -19.49
CA GLY A 682 1.94 -13.50 -18.80
C GLY A 682 1.32 -14.55 -19.73
N LEU A 683 0.69 -14.15 -20.84
CA LEU A 683 0.35 -15.08 -21.90
C LEU A 683 1.60 -15.76 -22.47
N GLY A 684 2.70 -15.01 -22.66
CA GLY A 684 3.99 -15.59 -23.06
C GLY A 684 4.54 -16.61 -22.06
N PHE A 685 4.41 -16.35 -20.75
CA PHE A 685 4.74 -17.30 -19.67
C PHE A 685 3.95 -18.62 -19.80
N ILE A 686 2.62 -18.57 -19.95
CA ILE A 686 1.81 -19.79 -20.08
C ILE A 686 2.03 -20.50 -21.43
N LEU A 687 2.30 -19.78 -22.53
CA LEU A 687 2.65 -20.40 -23.82
C LEU A 687 4.02 -21.10 -23.75
N GLY A 688 4.99 -20.52 -23.04
CA GLY A 688 6.26 -21.17 -22.72
C GLY A 688 6.05 -22.44 -21.88
N LEU A 689 5.24 -22.35 -20.82
CA LEU A 689 4.87 -23.48 -19.97
C LEU A 689 4.20 -24.62 -20.75
N LEU A 690 3.18 -24.31 -21.55
CA LEU A 690 2.50 -25.28 -22.41
C LEU A 690 3.46 -25.92 -23.42
N THR A 691 4.42 -25.15 -23.95
CA THR A 691 5.47 -25.68 -24.83
C THR A 691 6.36 -26.68 -24.10
N MET A 692 6.80 -26.39 -22.88
CA MET A 692 7.60 -27.32 -22.06
C MET A 692 6.83 -28.59 -21.68
N ILE A 693 5.53 -28.48 -21.40
CA ILE A 693 4.63 -29.62 -21.17
C ILE A 693 4.55 -30.49 -22.44
N LEU A 694 4.29 -29.89 -23.61
CA LEU A 694 4.19 -30.60 -24.88
C LEU A 694 5.53 -31.26 -25.27
N LEU A 695 6.67 -30.60 -25.08
CA LEU A 695 8.00 -31.19 -25.29
C LEU A 695 8.28 -32.36 -24.34
N SER A 696 7.84 -32.31 -23.08
CA SER A 696 8.02 -33.42 -22.12
C SER A 696 7.23 -34.67 -22.53
N PHE A 697 6.11 -34.51 -23.21
CA PHE A 697 5.33 -35.62 -23.80
C PHE A 697 5.78 -36.02 -25.22
N LEU A 698 6.85 -35.43 -25.77
CA LEU A 698 7.36 -35.75 -27.10
C LEU A 698 7.87 -37.19 -27.19
N ASN A 699 7.30 -37.94 -28.13
CA ASN A 699 7.63 -39.32 -28.50
C ASN A 699 7.51 -39.46 -30.03
N GLY A 700 8.07 -40.52 -30.62
CA GLY A 700 7.97 -40.75 -32.07
C GLY A 700 6.52 -40.75 -32.62
N LYS A 701 5.54 -41.13 -31.79
CA LYS A 701 4.10 -41.21 -32.16
C LYS A 701 3.33 -39.88 -32.14
N ASN A 702 3.88 -38.81 -31.56
CA ASN A 702 3.21 -37.49 -31.54
C ASN A 702 4.07 -36.35 -32.12
N LYS A 703 5.28 -36.69 -32.59
CA LYS A 703 6.29 -35.86 -33.27
C LYS A 703 5.70 -34.73 -34.14
N GLU A 704 4.87 -35.05 -35.14
CA GLU A 704 4.20 -34.07 -36.04
C GLU A 704 3.32 -33.07 -35.30
N ARG A 705 2.28 -33.58 -34.62
CA ARG A 705 1.20 -32.78 -34.04
C ARG A 705 1.73 -31.89 -32.92
N ILE A 706 2.73 -32.37 -32.18
CA ILE A 706 3.42 -31.57 -31.18
C ILE A 706 4.31 -30.51 -31.84
N SER A 707 5.07 -30.82 -32.89
CA SER A 707 5.87 -29.81 -33.59
C SER A 707 5.01 -28.72 -34.22
N ASP A 708 4.00 -29.09 -35.02
CA ASP A 708 3.13 -28.11 -35.71
C ASP A 708 2.38 -27.23 -34.69
N THR A 709 1.96 -27.79 -33.55
CA THR A 709 1.37 -27.02 -32.43
C THR A 709 2.40 -26.09 -31.80
N ILE A 710 3.61 -26.57 -31.48
CA ILE A 710 4.64 -25.77 -30.83
C ILE A 710 5.14 -24.65 -31.75
N ASP A 711 5.28 -24.90 -33.05
CA ASP A 711 5.59 -23.88 -34.05
C ASP A 711 4.52 -22.76 -34.04
N GLU A 712 3.23 -23.11 -33.96
CA GLU A 712 2.15 -22.12 -33.78
C GLU A 712 2.25 -21.38 -32.43
N LEU A 713 2.38 -22.09 -31.31
CA LEU A 713 2.48 -21.50 -29.97
C LEU A 713 3.67 -20.55 -29.86
N THR A 714 4.82 -20.91 -30.44
CA THR A 714 6.06 -20.10 -30.47
C THR A 714 5.84 -18.79 -31.23
N ILE A 715 5.15 -18.84 -32.38
CA ILE A 715 4.83 -17.65 -33.18
C ILE A 715 3.83 -16.73 -32.46
N ILE A 716 2.86 -17.30 -31.73
CA ILE A 716 1.91 -16.52 -30.93
C ILE A 716 2.62 -15.94 -29.69
N ASN A 717 3.50 -16.72 -29.04
CA ASN A 717 4.33 -16.28 -27.91
C ASN A 717 5.20 -15.09 -28.33
N TYR A 718 5.95 -15.19 -29.43
CA TYR A 718 6.73 -14.08 -29.99
C TYR A 718 5.89 -12.81 -30.24
N ARG A 719 4.70 -12.95 -30.85
CA ARG A 719 3.80 -11.81 -31.07
C ARG A 719 3.27 -11.22 -29.75
N SER A 720 2.93 -12.08 -28.79
CA SER A 720 2.44 -11.67 -27.47
C SER A 720 3.51 -10.93 -26.68
N LEU A 721 4.74 -11.46 -26.62
CA LEU A 721 5.88 -10.79 -26.00
C LEU A 721 6.25 -9.49 -26.71
N THR A 722 6.19 -9.42 -28.04
CA THR A 722 6.46 -8.17 -28.77
C THR A 722 5.45 -7.09 -28.40
N LEU A 723 4.15 -7.43 -28.38
CA LEU A 723 3.10 -6.49 -27.98
C LEU A 723 3.18 -6.12 -26.50
N GLY A 724 3.50 -7.08 -25.62
CA GLY A 724 3.76 -6.84 -24.20
C GLY A 724 4.95 -5.91 -23.97
N LEU A 725 6.09 -6.13 -24.65
CA LEU A 725 7.25 -5.24 -24.57
C LEU A 725 6.92 -3.83 -25.08
N TYR A 726 6.19 -3.71 -26.19
CA TYR A 726 5.76 -2.42 -26.72
C TYR A 726 4.86 -1.66 -25.73
N LEU A 727 3.86 -2.34 -25.14
CA LEU A 727 2.98 -1.75 -24.13
C LEU A 727 3.72 -1.41 -22.83
N LEU A 728 4.65 -2.27 -22.37
CA LEU A 728 5.50 -2.01 -21.21
C LEU A 728 6.35 -0.75 -21.44
N THR A 729 6.99 -0.65 -22.60
CA THR A 729 7.86 0.48 -22.99
C THR A 729 7.07 1.79 -23.09
N ILE A 730 5.90 1.77 -23.74
CA ILE A 730 5.00 2.93 -23.79
C ILE A 730 4.50 3.29 -22.39
N GLY A 731 4.14 2.29 -21.59
CA GLY A 731 3.73 2.45 -20.19
C GLY A 731 4.79 3.18 -19.36
N THR A 732 6.01 2.65 -19.27
CA THR A 732 7.12 3.25 -18.52
C THR A 732 7.35 4.72 -18.92
N PHE A 733 7.33 5.06 -20.21
CA PHE A 733 7.57 6.44 -20.65
C PHE A 733 6.36 7.38 -20.51
N LEU A 734 5.13 6.87 -20.46
CA LEU A 734 3.97 7.64 -19.98
C LEU A 734 4.05 7.90 -18.47
N GLY A 735 4.63 6.97 -17.70
CA GLY A 735 4.95 7.17 -16.28
C GLY A 735 5.98 8.28 -16.08
N ALA A 736 7.02 8.31 -16.92
CA ALA A 736 8.00 9.40 -16.96
C ALA A 736 7.38 10.76 -17.32
N ILE A 737 6.32 10.79 -18.14
CA ILE A 737 5.55 12.02 -18.42
C ILE A 737 4.77 12.48 -17.19
N TRP A 738 4.03 11.56 -16.54
CA TRP A 738 3.30 11.83 -15.30
C TRP A 738 4.24 12.32 -14.17
N ALA A 739 5.35 11.63 -13.91
CA ALA A 739 6.33 12.01 -12.89
C ALA A 739 6.91 13.42 -13.12
N ASN A 740 7.07 13.85 -14.38
CA ASN A 740 7.54 15.19 -14.71
C ASN A 740 6.47 16.29 -14.58
N GLU A 741 5.20 15.89 -14.44
CA GLU A 741 4.06 16.76 -14.17
C GLU A 741 3.75 16.82 -12.66
N SER A 742 3.87 15.71 -11.93
CA SER A 742 3.65 15.62 -10.48
C SER A 742 4.86 16.02 -9.63
N TRP A 743 6.07 15.61 -10.03
CA TRP A 743 7.32 15.71 -9.23
C TRP A 743 8.46 16.45 -9.94
N GLY A 744 8.17 17.14 -11.05
CA GLY A 744 9.15 17.94 -11.79
C GLY A 744 10.38 17.21 -12.35
N ARG A 745 10.38 15.86 -12.35
CA ARG A 745 11.43 15.02 -12.93
C ARG A 745 10.82 13.82 -13.65
N TYR A 746 11.36 13.47 -14.81
CA TYR A 746 10.86 12.35 -15.62
C TYR A 746 11.45 10.98 -15.23
N TRP A 747 12.50 10.96 -14.42
CA TRP A 747 13.11 9.76 -13.86
C TRP A 747 13.79 10.13 -12.53
N GLY A 748 13.71 9.25 -11.54
CA GLY A 748 14.31 9.39 -10.22
C GLY A 748 15.23 8.25 -9.80
N TRP A 749 15.37 7.20 -10.63
CA TRP A 749 15.98 5.91 -10.30
C TRP A 749 15.29 5.18 -9.14
N ASP A 750 13.99 5.43 -8.96
CA ASP A 750 13.15 4.72 -8.01
C ASP A 750 13.17 3.19 -8.28
N PRO A 751 13.03 2.33 -7.26
CA PRO A 751 13.03 0.89 -7.48
C PRO A 751 12.02 0.37 -8.52
N LYS A 752 10.83 0.97 -8.69
CA LYS A 752 9.88 0.56 -9.74
C LYS A 752 10.32 1.03 -11.12
N GLU A 753 10.82 2.25 -11.25
CA GLU A 753 11.38 2.77 -12.49
C GLU A 753 12.52 1.86 -12.98
N THR A 754 13.48 1.59 -12.10
CA THR A 754 14.65 0.74 -12.34
C THR A 754 14.25 -0.69 -12.69
N TRP A 755 13.34 -1.32 -11.94
CA TRP A 755 12.86 -2.66 -12.29
C TRP A 755 12.01 -2.71 -13.55
N SER A 756 11.30 -1.64 -13.92
CA SER A 756 10.60 -1.57 -15.21
C SER A 756 11.58 -1.56 -16.39
N LEU A 757 12.70 -0.82 -16.26
CA LEU A 757 13.78 -0.81 -17.24
C LEU A 757 14.48 -2.18 -17.35
N ILE A 758 14.73 -2.86 -16.22
CA ILE A 758 15.25 -4.23 -16.21
C ILE A 758 14.30 -5.18 -16.95
N THR A 759 12.99 -5.11 -16.70
CA THR A 759 11.99 -5.93 -17.40
C THR A 759 11.94 -5.63 -18.91
N ILE A 760 12.06 -4.37 -19.33
CA ILE A 760 12.20 -3.97 -20.74
C ILE A 760 13.45 -4.61 -21.38
N ILE A 761 14.60 -4.56 -20.70
CA ILE A 761 15.86 -5.15 -21.18
C ILE A 761 15.74 -6.68 -21.29
N VAL A 762 15.17 -7.34 -20.27
CA VAL A 762 14.97 -8.80 -20.24
C VAL A 762 14.09 -9.25 -21.41
N TYR A 763 12.92 -8.63 -21.64
CA TYR A 763 12.07 -9.02 -22.77
C TYR A 763 12.64 -8.63 -24.13
N SER A 764 13.39 -7.53 -24.21
CA SER A 764 14.17 -7.19 -25.41
C SER A 764 15.17 -8.30 -25.74
N PHE A 765 15.89 -8.83 -24.76
CA PHE A 765 16.79 -9.98 -24.95
C PHE A 765 16.05 -11.24 -25.41
N VAL A 766 14.92 -11.60 -24.78
CA VAL A 766 14.11 -12.78 -25.20
C VAL A 766 13.66 -12.68 -26.65
N ILE A 767 13.19 -11.51 -27.09
CA ILE A 767 12.71 -11.29 -28.47
C ILE A 767 13.87 -11.32 -29.49
N HIS A 768 15.07 -10.86 -29.10
CA HIS A 768 16.24 -10.84 -29.97
C HIS A 768 17.10 -12.12 -29.90
N SER A 769 16.83 -13.06 -28.99
CA SER A 769 17.59 -14.32 -28.87
C SER A 769 17.66 -15.10 -30.19
N ARG A 770 16.59 -15.04 -30.99
CA ARG A 770 16.49 -15.61 -32.35
C ARG A 770 17.55 -15.10 -33.35
N LEU A 771 18.30 -14.04 -33.02
CA LEU A 771 19.42 -13.54 -33.84
C LEU A 771 20.75 -14.19 -33.44
N ILE A 772 20.88 -14.64 -32.19
CA ILE A 772 22.09 -15.25 -31.62
C ILE A 772 22.20 -16.71 -32.13
N PRO A 773 23.31 -17.11 -32.78
CA PRO A 773 23.43 -18.45 -33.39
C PRO A 773 23.12 -19.63 -32.46
N GLY A 774 23.54 -19.55 -31.19
CA GLY A 774 23.32 -20.60 -30.18
C GLY A 774 21.97 -20.54 -29.45
N MET A 775 21.05 -19.63 -29.81
CA MET A 775 19.75 -19.44 -29.13
C MET A 775 18.57 -19.39 -30.12
N LYS A 776 18.78 -19.92 -31.33
CA LYS A 776 17.84 -19.94 -32.47
C LYS A 776 16.84 -21.09 -32.47
N ASP A 777 16.90 -21.96 -31.48
CA ASP A 777 16.01 -23.09 -31.35
C ASP A 777 14.71 -22.75 -30.60
N ILE A 778 13.71 -23.60 -30.81
CA ILE A 778 12.36 -23.44 -30.25
C ILE A 778 12.35 -23.60 -28.73
N TYR A 779 13.17 -24.50 -28.18
CA TYR A 779 13.22 -24.77 -26.75
C TYR A 779 13.77 -23.55 -26.01
N THR A 780 14.93 -23.03 -26.41
CA THR A 780 15.58 -21.88 -25.78
C THR A 780 14.68 -20.63 -25.80
N PHE A 781 14.03 -20.31 -26.93
CA PHE A 781 13.12 -19.17 -26.98
C PHE A 781 11.95 -19.30 -26.00
N ASN A 782 11.28 -20.46 -25.95
CA ASN A 782 10.14 -20.67 -25.06
C ASN A 782 10.56 -20.84 -23.58
N LEU A 783 11.78 -21.30 -23.31
CA LEU A 783 12.39 -21.33 -21.99
C LEU A 783 12.65 -19.91 -21.46
N LEU A 784 13.22 -19.05 -22.30
CA LEU A 784 13.42 -17.64 -21.96
C LEU A 784 12.08 -16.91 -21.76
N ALA A 785 11.07 -17.19 -22.59
CA ALA A 785 9.71 -16.67 -22.42
C ALA A 785 9.04 -17.12 -21.11
N LEU A 786 9.34 -18.34 -20.64
CA LEU A 786 8.89 -18.86 -19.35
C LEU A 786 9.57 -18.13 -18.18
N PHE A 787 10.91 -18.08 -18.14
CA PHE A 787 11.61 -17.53 -16.98
C PHE A 787 11.67 -16.00 -16.92
N SER A 788 11.55 -15.29 -18.05
CA SER A 788 11.52 -13.81 -18.11
C SER A 788 10.36 -13.20 -17.30
N PHE A 789 9.24 -13.89 -17.13
CA PHE A 789 8.10 -13.41 -16.34
C PHE A 789 8.43 -13.22 -14.85
N SER A 790 9.52 -13.83 -14.36
CA SER A 790 10.07 -13.56 -13.02
C SER A 790 10.45 -12.08 -12.84
N SER A 791 10.86 -11.39 -13.92
CA SER A 791 11.14 -9.94 -13.89
C SER A 791 9.85 -9.12 -13.67
N VAL A 792 8.74 -9.49 -14.33
CA VAL A 792 7.42 -8.86 -14.09
C VAL A 792 6.96 -9.07 -12.65
N LEU A 793 7.11 -10.29 -12.12
CA LEU A 793 6.79 -10.60 -10.73
C LEU A 793 7.66 -9.80 -9.74
N MET A 794 8.94 -9.56 -10.06
CA MET A 794 9.81 -8.70 -9.27
C MET A 794 9.38 -7.23 -9.36
N THR A 795 9.12 -6.68 -10.57
CA THR A 795 8.65 -5.29 -10.73
C THR A 795 7.31 -5.05 -10.03
N TYR A 796 6.37 -6.01 -10.07
CA TYR A 796 5.01 -5.83 -9.54
C TYR A 796 4.83 -6.25 -8.08
N PHE A 797 5.34 -7.41 -7.65
CA PHE A 797 5.24 -7.86 -6.25
C PHE A 797 6.51 -7.56 -5.47
N GLY A 798 7.68 -7.87 -6.04
CA GLY A 798 8.98 -7.68 -5.40
C GLY A 798 9.19 -6.24 -4.93
N VAL A 799 9.08 -5.27 -5.83
CA VAL A 799 9.27 -3.86 -5.46
C VAL A 799 8.22 -3.38 -4.46
N ASN A 800 6.93 -3.68 -4.67
CA ASN A 800 5.85 -3.20 -3.79
C ASN A 800 6.01 -3.66 -2.32
N PHE A 801 6.49 -4.89 -2.08
CA PHE A 801 6.53 -5.48 -0.74
C PHE A 801 7.94 -5.57 -0.12
N TYR A 802 9.01 -5.50 -0.91
CA TYR A 802 10.39 -5.72 -0.43
C TYR A 802 11.33 -4.51 -0.59
N LEU A 803 10.90 -3.45 -1.28
CA LEU A 803 11.70 -2.24 -1.50
C LEU A 803 10.85 -0.98 -1.22
N THR A 804 11.50 0.10 -0.81
CA THR A 804 10.87 1.40 -0.51
C THR A 804 11.09 2.38 -1.65
N GLY A 805 10.07 3.19 -1.99
CA GLY A 805 10.18 4.18 -3.08
C GLY A 805 9.04 5.20 -3.08
N LEU A 806 9.10 6.19 -3.96
CA LEU A 806 8.03 7.19 -4.10
C LEU A 806 6.72 6.57 -4.59
N HIS A 807 6.80 5.44 -5.30
CA HIS A 807 5.63 4.68 -5.73
C HIS A 807 5.01 3.79 -4.64
N SER A 808 5.42 3.91 -3.36
CA SER A 808 4.97 3.05 -2.24
C SER A 808 3.53 3.31 -1.75
N TYR A 809 2.68 4.01 -2.52
CA TYR A 809 1.24 4.20 -2.23
C TYR A 809 0.44 2.90 -2.02
N ALA A 810 0.99 1.74 -2.41
CA ALA A 810 0.43 0.41 -2.18
C ALA A 810 1.43 -0.56 -1.50
N SER A 811 2.46 -0.04 -0.83
CA SER A 811 3.41 -0.86 -0.07
C SER A 811 2.83 -1.24 1.29
N GLY A 812 2.58 -2.54 1.48
CA GLY A 812 2.33 -3.13 2.79
C GLY A 812 3.57 -3.84 3.35
N ASP A 813 3.52 -4.24 4.62
CA ASP A 813 4.54 -5.06 5.29
C ASP A 813 5.05 -6.22 4.39
N PRO A 814 6.37 -6.48 4.31
CA PRO A 814 6.92 -7.55 3.46
C PRO A 814 6.25 -8.89 3.75
N VAL A 815 5.46 -9.36 2.77
CA VAL A 815 4.68 -10.59 2.83
C VAL A 815 5.61 -11.78 2.54
N PRO A 816 5.87 -12.68 3.49
CA PRO A 816 6.86 -13.75 3.33
C PRO A 816 6.51 -14.67 2.16
N ILE A 817 7.48 -14.93 1.28
CA ILE A 817 7.32 -15.75 0.07
C ILE A 817 6.60 -17.07 0.42
N PRO A 818 5.41 -17.34 -0.15
CA PRO A 818 4.69 -18.57 0.15
C PRO A 818 5.47 -19.81 -0.26
N GLY A 819 5.48 -20.85 0.59
CA GLY A 819 6.26 -22.08 0.35
C GLY A 819 5.96 -22.77 -1.00
N PHE A 820 4.75 -22.60 -1.53
CA PHE A 820 4.37 -23.12 -2.85
C PHE A 820 5.17 -22.49 -4.01
N VAL A 821 5.73 -21.29 -3.85
CA VAL A 821 6.51 -20.60 -4.87
C VAL A 821 7.82 -21.35 -5.13
N TYR A 822 8.55 -21.72 -4.08
CA TYR A 822 9.76 -22.54 -4.20
C TYR A 822 9.47 -23.90 -4.86
N PHE A 823 8.36 -24.55 -4.47
CA PHE A 823 7.91 -25.79 -5.08
C PHE A 823 7.52 -25.61 -6.57
N SER A 824 6.89 -24.50 -6.92
CA SER A 824 6.58 -24.15 -8.32
C SER A 824 7.84 -23.91 -9.14
N VAL A 825 8.83 -23.18 -8.61
CA VAL A 825 10.13 -22.98 -9.27
C VAL A 825 10.84 -24.32 -9.48
N PHE A 826 10.85 -25.21 -8.49
CA PHE A 826 11.41 -26.56 -8.61
C PHE A 826 10.68 -27.39 -9.70
N ILE A 827 9.34 -27.32 -9.77
CA ILE A 827 8.56 -27.96 -10.83
C ILE A 827 8.93 -27.40 -12.21
N LEU A 828 9.01 -26.07 -12.35
CA LEU A 828 9.35 -25.42 -13.62
C LEU A 828 10.75 -25.81 -14.11
N ILE A 829 11.75 -25.80 -13.22
CA ILE A 829 13.12 -26.26 -13.54
C ILE A 829 13.11 -27.74 -13.95
N THR A 830 12.46 -28.61 -13.17
CA THR A 830 12.36 -30.04 -13.46
C THR A 830 11.72 -30.29 -14.83
N LEU A 831 10.61 -29.60 -15.11
CA LEU A 831 9.87 -29.68 -16.37
C LEU A 831 10.70 -29.19 -17.57
N SER A 832 11.45 -28.10 -17.41
CA SER A 832 12.37 -27.60 -18.44
C SER A 832 13.48 -28.61 -18.73
N VAL A 833 14.06 -29.23 -17.70
CA VAL A 833 15.08 -30.28 -17.85
C VAL A 833 14.51 -31.53 -18.55
N THR A 834 13.30 -31.99 -18.21
CA THR A 834 12.67 -33.12 -18.93
C THR A 834 12.34 -32.77 -20.38
N ALA A 835 11.86 -31.55 -20.64
CA ALA A 835 11.61 -31.04 -21.99
C ALA A 835 12.90 -30.97 -22.82
N TYR A 836 14.02 -30.54 -22.23
CA TYR A 836 15.33 -30.48 -22.89
C TYR A 836 15.83 -31.86 -23.31
N PHE A 837 15.83 -32.84 -22.40
CA PHE A 837 16.26 -34.21 -22.74
C PHE A 837 15.39 -34.83 -23.83
N LYS A 838 14.06 -34.62 -23.78
CA LYS A 838 13.13 -35.08 -24.82
C LYS A 838 13.38 -34.40 -26.16
N TYR A 839 13.53 -33.07 -26.18
CA TYR A 839 13.82 -32.30 -27.39
C TYR A 839 15.12 -32.77 -28.05
N ASN A 840 16.21 -32.88 -27.27
CA ASN A 840 17.52 -33.34 -27.74
C ASN A 840 17.51 -34.80 -28.24
N ALA A 841 16.81 -35.71 -27.55
CA ALA A 841 16.75 -37.10 -27.97
C ALA A 841 16.11 -37.26 -29.36
N VAL A 842 15.05 -36.49 -29.64
CA VAL A 842 14.31 -36.59 -30.92
C VAL A 842 14.87 -35.64 -32.00
N SER A 843 15.67 -34.63 -31.65
CA SER A 843 16.41 -33.78 -32.60
C SER A 843 17.74 -34.39 -33.06
N LYS A 844 18.39 -35.20 -32.22
CA LYS A 844 19.58 -36.00 -32.59
C LYS A 844 19.26 -37.31 -33.33
N ALA A 845 18.04 -37.85 -33.15
CA ALA A 845 17.53 -38.98 -33.93
C ALA A 845 17.04 -38.51 -35.32
N LYS A 846 17.99 -38.11 -36.16
CA LYS A 846 17.78 -37.41 -37.44
C LYS A 846 18.41 -38.17 -38.60
#